data_AF-A0A2T1EYJ0-F1
#
_entry.id   AF-A0A2T1EYJ0-F1
#
_cell.length_a   1.000
_cell.length_b   1.000
_cell.length_c   1.000
_cell.angle_alpha   90.00
_cell.angle_beta   90.00
_cell.angle_gamma   90.00
#
_symmetry.space_group_name_H-M   'P 1'
#
loop_
_entity.id
_entity.type
_entity.pdbx_description
1 polymer ?
#
loop_
_entity_poly.entity_id
_entity_poly.type
_entity_poly.pdbx_seq_one_letter_code
_entity_poly.pdbx_strand_id
1 'polypeptide(L)'
;MTSTNTILSYLGPKEIEANRAAVLVGSFDKNRVAAISATEGSTALNAAIDPSTGIWNISLNKGFDRPGTRTVQVKATDKTGKVIGEQTINIKVNPAANTPDESFTLITVQFTRFKAGTVPTSNLNDTQKADVPAGTTYQITDYELEDGHLQIQLNNPISPVGKSGFFYEKHVVITKGAKILIFDRAQLPTPAAGMQLLWVNKKTWLKRSPADSATLAENQKVQFNQGETFNILGYACVENHFRVTFDRAISSFGNSGFLYSQHVQILQDGRGISFDRNAVIMTVVKTTVLKKRSAAAANLQAADKINLPAGMIYGVSGFSIEQGHIKVSLTENLPPFGNTGFVFPDFVQFSRGGKSFNPAPNLTYQGPTEVLVNQAIVLGGKFDRQEVVKVEVLAEDKFPLTVTLNQTNGTWQVNLPQGFKIAGARWLRLRATDSKGNVTGSQIIYITVSSDPLTVGKSLSLKIVSDTLFKVAPVDSSRLNNQQKVLVRAGQTLAVSKYGFIDGHLKVVLDSAITPIGTFGYFYEPDVQLAKGTKVLKFDLADVPNSNVSAQLLVTQTTQIKAQPVDSSKLPANQVADLILGSTYAITGYACILGHFRVTFAEAIPGFGNVGFIYWQHVQIKKNGKEVPFDPNALTMTMLQATVFKKRPVEASKLTATERTTLPLGRVYGVESYGLEGDHLKISLTEELPNFGNTGFVLPNSIQFKRGDKIFDPVPNDVELNVPYFSQRDNPRFDWSTCNVTAIAMVLYYYGVRSKWGGQLEDELLQWCFDYAGQGSQTDHSVLSALIQAYGFKTSFDTTRKWADVRSELLNRRPIVLAGDFTAAGHIITLIGYNSEGYIVQDPWGDALTGYSDTEGRKLMYPYGYINQVAGPDGNVWAHFISR
;
A
#
# COMPACT_ATOMS: atom_id res chain seq x y z
N MET A 1 16.47 54.62 -19.06
CA MET A 1 16.97 55.75 -18.26
C MET A 1 15.93 56.08 -17.20
N THR A 2 16.25 55.81 -15.94
CA THR A 2 15.80 56.54 -14.74
C THR A 2 16.75 56.09 -13.63
N SER A 3 17.83 56.83 -13.44
CA SER A 3 18.68 56.74 -12.26
C SER A 3 17.87 57.23 -11.07
N THR A 4 17.00 56.39 -10.50
CA THR A 4 16.38 56.71 -9.23
C THR A 4 17.45 56.58 -8.15
N ASN A 5 17.75 57.71 -7.51
CA ASN A 5 18.63 57.90 -6.35
C ASN A 5 18.18 57.13 -5.09
N THR A 6 17.42 56.04 -5.26
CA THR A 6 16.73 55.30 -4.20
C THR A 6 17.71 54.33 -3.55
N ILE A 7 18.19 54.70 -2.37
CA ILE A 7 19.16 53.91 -1.59
C ILE A 7 18.52 52.65 -1.01
N LEU A 8 17.24 52.72 -0.66
CA LEU A 8 16.47 51.67 0.02
C LEU A 8 15.02 51.73 -0.46
N SER A 9 14.44 50.57 -0.77
CA SER A 9 13.02 50.45 -1.13
C SER A 9 12.39 49.17 -0.57
N TYR A 10 11.08 49.23 -0.29
CA TYR A 10 10.26 48.10 0.09
C TYR A 10 9.42 47.62 -1.10
N LEU A 11 9.44 46.31 -1.37
CA LEU A 11 8.77 45.71 -2.53
C LEU A 11 7.49 44.99 -2.11
N GLY A 12 7.48 44.21 -1.03
CA GLY A 12 6.29 43.53 -0.56
C GLY A 12 6.58 42.37 0.39
N PRO A 13 5.55 41.65 0.88
CA PRO A 13 4.12 41.85 0.58
C PRO A 13 3.48 43.00 1.39
N LYS A 14 2.50 43.71 0.81
CA LYS A 14 1.81 44.81 1.54
C LYS A 14 0.78 44.30 2.55
N GLU A 15 0.29 43.08 2.36
CA GLU A 15 -0.65 42.41 3.24
C GLU A 15 -0.12 41.03 3.63
N ILE A 16 -0.29 40.65 4.89
CA ILE A 16 0.01 39.31 5.42
C ILE A 16 -1.10 38.86 6.37
N GLU A 17 -1.07 37.60 6.82
CA GLU A 17 -2.03 37.08 7.81
C GLU A 17 -1.42 37.03 9.22
N ALA A 18 -2.28 37.23 10.23
CA ALA A 18 -1.88 37.11 11.63
C ALA A 18 -1.46 35.68 11.97
N ASN A 19 -0.42 35.52 12.79
CA ASN A 19 0.14 34.24 13.24
C ASN A 19 0.65 33.31 12.12
N ARG A 20 0.92 33.84 10.92
CA ARG A 20 1.45 33.08 9.78
C ARG A 20 2.87 33.52 9.43
N ALA A 21 3.71 32.56 9.11
CA ALA A 21 5.08 32.84 8.69
C ALA A 21 5.11 33.62 7.37
N ALA A 22 5.96 34.63 7.27
CA ALA A 22 6.08 35.47 6.07
C ALA A 22 7.50 36.02 5.89
N VAL A 23 7.80 36.53 4.70
CA VAL A 23 9.05 37.25 4.41
C VAL A 23 8.73 38.60 3.79
N LEU A 24 9.26 39.67 4.39
CA LEU A 24 9.23 41.02 3.82
C LEU A 24 10.45 41.18 2.93
N VAL A 25 10.29 41.73 1.73
CA VAL A 25 11.34 41.86 0.72
C VAL A 25 11.42 43.30 0.24
N GLY A 26 12.65 43.78 0.04
CA GLY A 26 12.93 45.08 -0.57
C GLY A 26 14.24 45.08 -1.34
N SER A 27 14.59 46.22 -1.93
CA SER A 27 15.84 46.42 -2.66
C SER A 27 16.66 47.57 -2.09
N PHE A 28 17.96 47.57 -2.40
CA PHE A 28 18.90 48.60 -1.96
C PHE A 28 20.02 48.84 -2.97
N ASP A 29 20.69 49.99 -2.87
CA ASP A 29 21.89 50.28 -3.67
C ASP A 29 23.10 49.52 -3.14
N LYS A 30 23.43 48.40 -3.80
CA LYS A 30 24.55 47.52 -3.44
C LYS A 30 25.94 48.17 -3.44
N ASN A 31 26.10 49.32 -4.08
CA ASN A 31 27.38 50.03 -4.10
C ASN A 31 27.55 50.96 -2.89
N ARG A 32 26.46 51.30 -2.18
CA ARG A 32 26.45 52.31 -1.12
C ARG A 32 26.12 51.74 0.25
N VAL A 33 25.22 50.76 0.30
CA VAL A 33 24.74 50.16 1.55
C VAL A 33 25.66 49.01 1.98
N ALA A 34 26.06 49.03 3.24
CA ALA A 34 26.84 47.97 3.87
C ALA A 34 26.02 47.08 4.81
N ALA A 35 25.00 47.65 5.48
CA ALA A 35 24.12 46.90 6.36
C ALA A 35 22.70 47.48 6.38
N ILE A 36 21.73 46.64 6.74
CA ILE A 36 20.33 47.02 6.94
C ILE A 36 19.87 46.52 8.32
N SER A 37 19.21 47.39 9.07
CA SER A 37 18.55 47.05 10.34
C SER A 37 17.04 47.32 10.24
N ALA A 38 16.25 46.57 11.01
CA ALA A 38 14.81 46.73 11.03
C ALA A 38 14.24 46.64 12.44
N THR A 39 13.22 47.44 12.75
CA THR A 39 12.50 47.39 14.02
C THR A 39 10.99 47.50 13.84
N GLU A 40 10.24 46.83 14.69
CA GLU A 40 8.82 47.10 14.94
C GLU A 40 8.70 47.74 16.33
N GLY A 41 8.41 49.04 16.38
CA GLY A 41 8.50 49.79 17.64
C GLY A 41 9.91 49.69 18.22
N SER A 42 10.03 49.15 19.44
CA SER A 42 11.31 48.86 20.12
C SER A 42 11.86 47.45 19.83
N THR A 43 11.12 46.60 19.12
CA THR A 43 11.51 45.20 18.85
C THR A 43 12.37 45.13 17.62
N ALA A 44 13.61 44.65 17.74
CA ALA A 44 14.48 44.42 16.60
C ALA A 44 14.02 43.21 15.78
N LEU A 45 14.05 43.36 14.45
CA LEU A 45 13.76 42.30 13.49
C LEU A 45 15.05 41.90 12.76
N ASN A 46 15.17 40.61 12.45
CA ASN A 46 16.32 40.07 11.73
C ASN A 46 16.22 40.41 10.25
N ALA A 47 16.91 41.47 9.83
CA ALA A 47 17.10 41.82 8.43
C ALA A 47 18.34 41.12 7.85
N ALA A 48 18.21 40.55 6.67
CA ALA A 48 19.30 39.95 5.89
C ALA A 48 19.42 40.68 4.54
N ILE A 49 20.64 40.75 4.00
CA ILE A 49 20.94 41.36 2.71
C ILE A 49 21.64 40.36 1.79
N ASP A 50 21.32 40.42 0.50
CA ASP A 50 22.06 39.77 -0.57
C ASP A 50 22.76 40.85 -1.42
N PRO A 51 24.08 41.07 -1.22
CA PRO A 51 24.84 42.07 -1.95
C PRO A 51 24.93 41.81 -3.46
N SER A 52 24.74 40.57 -3.91
CA SER A 52 24.86 40.22 -5.33
C SER A 52 23.69 40.76 -6.14
N THR A 53 22.49 40.65 -5.57
CA THR A 53 21.22 41.08 -6.17
C THR A 53 20.79 42.47 -5.73
N GLY A 54 21.29 42.97 -4.60
CA GLY A 54 20.81 44.21 -4.00
C GLY A 54 19.44 44.05 -3.35
N ILE A 55 19.11 42.84 -2.86
CA ILE A 55 17.84 42.52 -2.21
C ILE A 55 18.05 42.37 -0.72
N TRP A 56 17.13 42.93 0.07
CA TRP A 56 17.07 42.73 1.51
C TRP A 56 15.76 42.04 1.90
N ASN A 57 15.77 41.31 3.01
CA ASN A 57 14.58 40.66 3.52
C ASN A 57 14.51 40.60 5.04
N ILE A 58 13.30 40.48 5.58
CA ILE A 58 13.02 40.22 7.00
C ILE A 58 12.16 38.96 7.08
N SER A 59 12.70 37.92 7.70
CA SER A 59 12.01 36.64 7.87
C SER A 59 11.21 36.60 9.19
N LEU A 60 9.89 36.52 9.10
CA LEU A 60 8.96 36.52 10.23
C LEU A 60 8.48 35.09 10.50
N ASN A 61 9.22 34.32 11.31
CA ASN A 61 8.92 32.89 11.56
C ASN A 61 7.52 32.58 12.10
N LYS A 62 6.90 33.53 12.84
CA LYS A 62 5.55 33.40 13.40
C LYS A 62 4.57 34.46 12.88
N GLY A 63 5.02 35.32 11.95
CA GLY A 63 4.27 36.51 11.56
C GLY A 63 4.07 37.51 12.70
N PHE A 64 3.12 38.42 12.50
CA PHE A 64 2.60 39.30 13.55
C PHE A 64 1.38 38.66 14.23
N ASP A 65 1.28 38.81 15.54
CA ASP A 65 0.32 38.11 16.40
C ASP A 65 -1.13 38.65 16.30
N ARG A 66 -1.28 39.94 15.99
CA ARG A 66 -2.57 40.64 15.98
C ARG A 66 -2.89 41.24 14.62
N PRO A 67 -4.13 41.10 14.13
CA PRO A 67 -4.63 41.84 12.97
C PRO A 67 -4.55 43.36 13.19
N GLY A 68 -4.39 44.10 12.10
CA GLY A 68 -4.26 45.55 12.10
C GLY A 68 -3.08 46.04 11.25
N THR A 69 -2.76 47.32 11.33
CA THR A 69 -1.58 47.87 10.64
C THR A 69 -0.37 47.76 11.55
N ARG A 70 0.71 47.15 11.05
CA ARG A 70 1.99 47.04 11.75
C ARG A 70 3.02 47.91 11.03
N THR A 71 3.79 48.67 11.80
CA THR A 71 4.77 49.62 11.27
C THR A 71 6.18 49.10 11.52
N VAL A 72 6.91 48.83 10.44
CA VAL A 72 8.30 48.39 10.46
C VAL A 72 9.18 49.53 9.97
N GLN A 73 10.18 49.91 10.75
CA GLN A 73 11.21 50.87 10.37
C GLN A 73 12.42 50.12 9.84
N VAL A 74 12.92 50.50 8.68
CA VAL A 74 14.12 49.90 8.07
C VAL A 74 15.15 50.98 7.80
N LYS A 75 16.39 50.75 8.21
CA LYS A 75 17.52 51.69 8.07
C LYS A 75 18.67 51.03 7.34
N ALA A 76 19.20 51.72 6.34
CA ALA A 76 20.40 51.33 5.60
C ALA A 76 21.59 52.18 6.04
N THR A 77 22.71 51.53 6.36
CA THR A 77 23.96 52.19 6.73
C THR A 77 25.06 51.93 5.71
N ASP A 78 25.99 52.88 5.57
CA ASP A 78 27.23 52.69 4.82
C ASP A 78 28.29 51.95 5.65
N LYS A 79 29.48 51.74 5.07
CA LYS A 79 30.60 51.05 5.73
C LYS A 79 31.12 51.73 6.99
N THR A 80 30.80 53.01 7.20
CA THR A 80 31.18 53.77 8.40
C THR A 80 30.11 53.67 9.51
N GLY A 81 28.98 53.03 9.23
CA GLY A 81 27.84 52.94 10.14
C GLY A 81 26.89 54.14 10.05
N LYS A 82 27.14 55.11 9.15
CA LYS A 82 26.25 56.26 8.95
C LYS A 82 24.97 55.80 8.25
N VAL A 83 23.82 56.22 8.77
CA VAL A 83 22.52 55.99 8.11
C VAL A 83 22.46 56.81 6.83
N ILE A 84 22.28 56.12 5.70
CA ILE A 84 22.20 56.71 4.36
C ILE A 84 20.83 56.52 3.71
N GLY A 85 19.96 55.68 4.29
CA GLY A 85 18.57 55.53 3.87
C GLY A 85 17.71 55.03 5.01
N GLU A 86 16.46 55.49 5.07
CA GLU A 86 15.47 55.06 6.06
C GLU A 86 14.10 54.98 5.40
N GLN A 87 13.31 53.96 5.75
CA GLN A 87 11.97 53.79 5.25
C GLN A 87 11.04 53.24 6.34
N THR A 88 9.90 53.90 6.50
CA THR A 88 8.76 53.40 7.28
C THR A 88 7.85 52.55 6.38
N ILE A 89 7.56 51.33 6.83
CA ILE A 89 6.74 50.36 6.10
C ILE A 89 5.49 50.07 6.92
N ASN A 90 4.32 50.31 6.34
CA ASN A 90 3.05 49.94 6.94
C ASN A 90 2.52 48.66 6.28
N ILE A 91 2.37 47.61 7.07
CA ILE A 91 1.94 46.28 6.63
C ILE A 91 0.55 46.02 7.19
N LYS A 92 -0.40 45.68 6.33
CA LYS A 92 -1.74 45.28 6.74
C LYS A 92 -1.73 43.80 7.14
N VAL A 93 -2.08 43.52 8.39
CA VAL A 93 -2.20 42.16 8.93
C VAL A 93 -3.67 41.80 8.98
N ASN A 94 -4.07 40.88 8.12
CA ASN A 94 -5.42 40.35 8.05
C ASN A 94 -5.64 39.25 9.13
N PRO A 95 -6.88 39.02 9.59
CA PRO A 95 -7.20 37.85 10.42
C PRO A 95 -6.75 36.55 9.75
N ALA A 96 -6.30 35.58 10.56
CA ALA A 96 -5.90 34.27 10.05
C ALA A 96 -7.09 33.58 9.35
N ALA A 97 -6.93 33.21 8.08
CA ALA A 97 -7.92 32.43 7.37
C ALA A 97 -7.68 30.92 7.60
N ASN A 98 -8.69 30.09 7.30
CA ASN A 98 -8.58 28.61 7.29
C ASN A 98 -7.77 28.09 6.08
N THR A 99 -6.87 28.90 5.54
CA THR A 99 -5.96 28.55 4.45
C THR A 99 -4.84 27.62 4.96
N PRO A 100 -4.30 26.71 4.12
CA PRO A 100 -3.16 25.88 4.51
C PRO A 100 -1.94 26.73 4.92
N ASP A 101 -1.18 26.26 5.91
CA ASP A 101 0.04 26.94 6.43
C ASP A 101 1.13 27.18 5.37
N GLU A 102 1.11 26.44 4.27
CA GLU A 102 2.16 26.45 3.24
C GLU A 102 1.66 27.06 1.93
N SER A 103 1.46 28.38 1.91
CA SER A 103 1.24 29.13 0.67
C SER A 103 2.56 29.71 0.14
N PHE A 104 2.70 29.76 -1.18
CA PHE A 104 3.84 30.37 -1.85
C PHE A 104 3.49 31.80 -2.26
N THR A 105 4.40 32.73 -1.94
CA THR A 105 4.26 34.13 -2.35
C THR A 105 5.35 34.50 -3.35
N LEU A 106 4.95 34.98 -4.52
CA LEU A 106 5.84 35.54 -5.53
C LEU A 106 5.86 37.07 -5.42
N ILE A 107 7.05 37.66 -5.41
CA ILE A 107 7.28 39.11 -5.35
C ILE A 107 8.17 39.50 -6.52
N THR A 108 7.71 40.40 -7.38
CA THR A 108 8.55 40.95 -8.46
C THR A 108 9.54 41.97 -7.89
N VAL A 109 10.84 41.77 -8.10
CA VAL A 109 11.88 42.66 -7.54
C VAL A 109 12.28 43.81 -8.46
N GLN A 110 11.91 43.72 -9.73
CA GLN A 110 12.05 44.78 -10.71
C GLN A 110 10.91 44.69 -11.73
N PHE A 111 10.79 45.68 -12.61
CA PHE A 111 9.85 45.60 -13.72
C PHE A 111 10.13 44.35 -14.56
N THR A 112 9.09 43.58 -14.85
CA THR A 112 9.20 42.34 -15.60
C THR A 112 7.95 42.09 -16.43
N ARG A 113 7.96 41.00 -17.20
CA ARG A 113 6.79 40.55 -17.97
C ARG A 113 6.44 39.13 -17.60
N PHE A 114 5.15 38.91 -17.35
CA PHE A 114 4.57 37.58 -17.28
C PHE A 114 4.26 37.12 -18.70
N LYS A 115 4.77 35.95 -19.09
CA LYS A 115 4.75 35.49 -20.49
C LYS A 115 4.04 34.15 -20.62
N ALA A 116 3.41 33.90 -21.77
CA ALA A 116 2.85 32.59 -22.09
C ALA A 116 3.91 31.51 -22.41
N GLY A 117 5.17 31.91 -22.62
CA GLY A 117 6.29 31.00 -22.91
C GLY A 117 7.65 31.62 -22.61
N THR A 118 8.72 30.83 -22.77
CA THR A 118 10.10 31.23 -22.41
C THR A 118 10.81 32.07 -23.49
N VAL A 119 10.26 32.15 -24.71
CA VAL A 119 10.85 32.90 -25.83
C VAL A 119 11.07 34.40 -25.52
N PRO A 120 11.99 35.07 -26.24
CA PRO A 120 12.20 36.50 -26.09
C PRO A 120 10.90 37.29 -26.30
N THR A 121 10.71 38.35 -25.53
CA THR A 121 9.45 39.08 -25.53
C THR A 121 9.11 39.75 -26.87
N SER A 122 10.11 40.05 -27.69
CA SER A 122 9.93 40.54 -29.06
C SER A 122 9.12 39.56 -29.93
N ASN A 123 9.09 38.29 -29.56
CA ASN A 123 8.43 37.22 -30.32
C ASN A 123 7.02 36.91 -29.77
N LEU A 124 6.56 37.65 -28.76
CA LEU A 124 5.24 37.47 -28.14
C LEU A 124 4.32 38.63 -28.51
N ASN A 125 3.10 38.29 -28.93
CA ASN A 125 2.05 39.27 -29.17
C ASN A 125 1.48 39.81 -27.84
N ASP A 126 0.59 40.79 -27.91
CA ASP A 126 0.09 41.48 -26.73
C ASP A 126 -0.86 40.63 -25.88
N THR A 127 -1.42 39.54 -26.42
CA THR A 127 -2.21 38.57 -25.62
C THR A 127 -1.34 37.56 -24.87
N GLN A 128 -0.06 37.44 -25.24
CA GLN A 128 0.87 36.45 -24.68
C GLN A 128 1.83 37.03 -23.64
N LYS A 129 1.70 38.32 -23.31
CA LYS A 129 2.55 39.00 -22.34
C LYS A 129 1.75 40.01 -21.52
N ALA A 130 2.12 40.17 -20.26
CA ALA A 130 1.59 41.22 -19.39
C ALA A 130 2.75 41.93 -18.68
N ASP A 131 2.74 43.26 -18.68
CA ASP A 131 3.69 44.07 -17.92
C ASP A 131 3.38 43.97 -16.42
N VAL A 132 4.40 43.70 -15.62
CA VAL A 132 4.27 43.56 -14.16
C VAL A 132 5.30 44.48 -13.48
N PRO A 133 4.84 45.54 -12.79
CA PRO A 133 5.71 46.46 -12.07
C PRO A 133 6.47 45.79 -10.92
N ALA A 134 7.61 46.36 -10.54
CA ALA A 134 8.32 45.97 -9.31
C ALA A 134 7.43 46.14 -8.06
N GLY A 135 7.60 45.27 -7.07
CA GLY A 135 6.82 45.26 -5.84
C GLY A 135 5.41 44.68 -5.96
N THR A 136 5.08 44.04 -7.08
CA THR A 136 3.82 43.30 -7.21
C THR A 136 3.94 41.94 -6.53
N THR A 137 2.89 41.54 -5.79
CA THR A 137 2.84 40.28 -5.03
C THR A 137 1.72 39.38 -5.54
N TYR A 138 2.00 38.09 -5.71
CA TYR A 138 1.04 37.08 -6.13
C TYR A 138 1.10 35.85 -5.22
N GLN A 139 -0.08 35.28 -4.93
CA GLN A 139 -0.17 33.96 -4.34
C GLN A 139 -0.13 32.90 -5.45
N ILE A 140 0.71 31.88 -5.27
CA ILE A 140 0.94 30.84 -6.26
C ILE A 140 0.73 29.45 -5.64
N THR A 141 0.33 28.49 -6.47
CA THR A 141 0.06 27.10 -6.05
C THR A 141 1.15 26.14 -6.47
N ASP A 142 1.84 26.42 -7.57
CA ASP A 142 2.97 25.61 -8.03
C ASP A 142 3.95 26.46 -8.84
N TYR A 143 5.17 25.95 -8.95
CA TYR A 143 6.20 26.49 -9.83
C TYR A 143 7.24 25.44 -10.23
N GLU A 144 7.90 25.68 -11.36
CA GLU A 144 9.05 24.90 -11.81
C GLU A 144 10.03 25.81 -12.57
N LEU A 145 11.32 25.65 -12.33
CA LEU A 145 12.36 26.37 -13.08
C LEU A 145 12.72 25.61 -14.36
N GLU A 146 12.56 26.25 -15.50
CA GLU A 146 12.90 25.74 -16.83
C GLU A 146 13.56 26.85 -17.66
N ASP A 147 14.75 26.60 -18.21
CA ASP A 147 15.48 27.53 -19.09
C ASP A 147 15.61 28.97 -18.54
N GLY A 148 15.95 29.08 -17.25
CA GLY A 148 16.10 30.36 -16.54
C GLY A 148 14.79 31.13 -16.31
N HIS A 149 13.65 30.49 -16.54
CA HIS A 149 12.32 31.03 -16.30
C HIS A 149 11.58 30.16 -15.28
N LEU A 150 10.87 30.80 -14.37
CA LEU A 150 9.96 30.12 -13.46
C LEU A 150 8.60 30.04 -14.13
N GLN A 151 8.19 28.83 -14.49
CA GLN A 151 6.80 28.53 -14.79
C GLN A 151 6.01 28.64 -13.48
N ILE A 152 4.95 29.43 -13.46
CA ILE A 152 4.16 29.73 -12.27
C ILE A 152 2.70 29.35 -12.51
N GLN A 153 2.09 28.74 -11.51
CA GLN A 153 0.64 28.60 -11.40
C GLN A 153 0.09 29.58 -10.36
N LEU A 154 -0.57 30.64 -10.82
CA LEU A 154 -1.15 31.70 -9.99
C LEU A 154 -2.52 31.30 -9.43
N ASN A 155 -2.85 31.80 -8.23
CA ASN A 155 -4.21 31.69 -7.70
C ASN A 155 -5.20 32.51 -8.55
N ASN A 156 -4.82 33.75 -8.85
CA ASN A 156 -5.59 34.72 -9.64
C ASN A 156 -4.87 35.02 -10.96
N PRO A 157 -5.59 35.11 -12.09
CA PRO A 157 -4.97 35.32 -13.40
C PRO A 157 -4.39 36.73 -13.54
N ILE A 158 -3.32 36.85 -14.34
CA ILE A 158 -2.82 38.14 -14.85
C ILE A 158 -3.30 38.26 -16.30
N SER A 159 -4.19 39.21 -16.56
CA SER A 159 -4.66 39.50 -17.93
C SER A 159 -3.53 40.12 -18.76
N PRO A 160 -3.38 39.76 -20.05
CA PRO A 160 -4.19 38.82 -20.83
C PRO A 160 -3.74 37.35 -20.78
N VAL A 161 -2.61 37.05 -20.14
CA VAL A 161 -1.95 35.72 -20.19
C VAL A 161 -2.77 34.62 -19.49
N GLY A 162 -3.34 34.90 -18.32
CA GLY A 162 -4.12 33.94 -17.52
C GLY A 162 -3.43 33.51 -16.23
N LYS A 163 -3.71 32.28 -15.76
CA LYS A 163 -3.19 31.77 -14.48
C LYS A 163 -1.84 31.05 -14.59
N SER A 164 -1.49 30.56 -15.76
CA SER A 164 -0.24 29.83 -16.01
C SER A 164 0.63 30.62 -16.97
N GLY A 165 1.92 30.70 -16.67
CA GLY A 165 2.87 31.45 -17.47
C GLY A 165 4.24 31.51 -16.82
N PHE A 166 5.12 32.35 -17.34
CA PHE A 166 6.54 32.37 -17.03
C PHE A 166 6.99 33.77 -16.57
N PHE A 167 7.77 33.80 -15.49
CA PHE A 167 8.60 34.94 -15.13
C PHE A 167 10.08 34.60 -15.38
N TYR A 168 10.88 35.60 -15.76
CA TYR A 168 12.33 35.43 -15.72
C TYR A 168 12.79 35.34 -14.26
N GLU A 169 13.55 34.30 -13.90
CA GLU A 169 13.80 33.94 -12.49
C GLU A 169 14.44 35.09 -11.69
N LYS A 170 15.36 35.85 -12.31
CA LYS A 170 16.11 36.93 -11.63
C LYS A 170 15.28 38.18 -11.37
N HIS A 171 14.04 38.21 -11.86
CA HIS A 171 13.13 39.35 -11.68
C HIS A 171 12.10 39.09 -10.58
N VAL A 172 12.12 37.91 -9.96
CA VAL A 172 11.15 37.51 -8.94
C VAL A 172 11.83 36.85 -7.76
N VAL A 173 11.19 36.91 -6.61
CA VAL A 173 11.52 36.15 -5.41
C VAL A 173 10.30 35.32 -5.06
N ILE A 174 10.49 34.03 -4.81
CA ILE A 174 9.43 33.15 -4.29
C ILE A 174 9.74 32.85 -2.83
N THR A 175 8.73 32.91 -1.98
CA THR A 175 8.82 32.60 -0.55
C THR A 175 7.86 31.49 -0.18
N LYS A 176 8.24 30.67 0.80
CA LYS A 176 7.41 29.63 1.43
C LYS A 176 7.47 29.84 2.94
N GLY A 177 6.38 30.35 3.53
CA GLY A 177 6.37 30.78 4.92
C GLY A 177 7.44 31.86 5.18
N ALA A 178 8.34 31.61 6.14
CA ALA A 178 9.45 32.51 6.48
C ALA A 178 10.77 32.20 5.72
N LYS A 179 10.71 31.47 4.61
CA LYS A 179 11.89 31.13 3.79
C LYS A 179 11.80 31.73 2.40
N ILE A 180 12.94 32.19 1.89
CA ILE A 180 13.14 32.52 0.47
C ILE A 180 13.62 31.25 -0.26
N LEU A 181 13.07 31.01 -1.44
CA LEU A 181 13.48 29.91 -2.32
C LEU A 181 14.60 30.39 -3.25
N ILE A 182 15.67 29.60 -3.35
CA ILE A 182 16.90 29.98 -4.03
C ILE A 182 17.11 29.11 -5.27
N PHE A 183 17.19 29.74 -6.44
CA PHE A 183 17.31 29.05 -7.73
C PHE A 183 18.72 29.17 -8.35
N ASP A 184 19.51 30.15 -7.89
CA ASP A 184 20.90 30.33 -8.29
C ASP A 184 21.85 29.86 -7.19
N ARG A 185 22.78 28.98 -7.54
CA ARG A 185 23.80 28.46 -6.62
C ARG A 185 24.66 29.58 -6.01
N ALA A 186 24.88 30.67 -6.73
CA ALA A 186 25.68 31.80 -6.26
C ALA A 186 25.01 32.58 -5.10
N GLN A 187 23.70 32.40 -4.92
CA GLN A 187 22.89 33.06 -3.88
C GLN A 187 22.67 32.19 -2.64
N LEU A 188 23.24 30.97 -2.61
CA LEU A 188 23.05 30.07 -1.49
C LEU A 188 23.67 30.64 -0.20
N PRO A 189 22.94 30.55 0.93
CA PRO A 189 23.47 31.02 2.20
C PRO A 189 24.64 30.14 2.68
N THR A 190 25.56 30.75 3.41
CA THR A 190 26.60 29.99 4.13
C THR A 190 25.97 29.32 5.36
N PRO A 191 26.11 27.99 5.54
CA PRO A 191 25.61 27.33 6.74
C PRO A 191 26.41 27.76 7.98
N ALA A 192 25.83 27.61 9.17
CA ALA A 192 26.53 27.88 10.42
C ALA A 192 27.77 26.98 10.58
N ALA A 193 28.76 27.44 11.37
CA ALA A 193 29.99 26.68 11.60
C ALA A 193 29.68 25.26 12.13
N GLY A 194 30.28 24.25 11.50
CA GLY A 194 30.07 22.83 11.84
C GLY A 194 28.78 22.22 11.28
N MET A 195 28.09 22.91 10.37
CA MET A 195 26.94 22.41 9.61
C MET A 195 27.23 22.41 8.10
N GLN A 196 26.39 21.71 7.34
CA GLN A 196 26.39 21.70 5.88
C GLN A 196 25.06 22.25 5.37
N LEU A 197 25.04 22.72 4.12
CA LEU A 197 23.84 23.19 3.47
C LEU A 197 23.30 22.10 2.52
N LEU A 198 22.05 21.71 2.71
CA LEU A 198 21.29 20.94 1.74
C LEU A 198 20.47 21.89 0.87
N TRP A 199 20.66 21.83 -0.44
CA TRP A 199 19.88 22.58 -1.43
C TRP A 199 19.08 21.63 -2.31
N VAL A 200 17.77 21.88 -2.44
CA VAL A 200 16.86 21.10 -3.26
C VAL A 200 16.83 21.70 -4.66
N ASN A 201 17.56 21.12 -5.60
CA ASN A 201 17.64 21.64 -6.98
C ASN A 201 16.49 21.13 -7.88
N LYS A 202 15.72 20.13 -7.41
CA LYS A 202 14.50 19.62 -8.05
C LYS A 202 13.50 19.13 -7.01
N LYS A 203 12.21 19.32 -7.27
CA LYS A 203 11.11 18.82 -6.41
C LYS A 203 11.29 17.33 -6.11
N THR A 204 11.23 16.93 -4.84
CA THR A 204 11.56 15.57 -4.40
C THR A 204 10.86 15.17 -3.10
N TRP A 205 10.93 13.89 -2.74
CA TRP A 205 10.44 13.37 -1.46
C TRP A 205 11.58 13.14 -0.47
N LEU A 206 11.44 13.68 0.74
CA LEU A 206 12.15 13.19 1.92
C LEU A 206 11.41 11.95 2.42
N LYS A 207 12.12 10.83 2.61
CA LYS A 207 11.51 9.52 2.90
C LYS A 207 12.12 8.85 4.13
N ARG A 208 11.33 8.05 4.87
CA ARG A 208 11.84 7.30 6.04
C ARG A 208 12.78 6.14 5.66
N SER A 209 12.72 5.69 4.41
CA SER A 209 13.59 4.66 3.84
C SER A 209 13.92 4.99 2.37
N PRO A 210 14.93 4.33 1.76
CA PRO A 210 15.23 4.54 0.35
C PRO A 210 14.23 3.87 -0.61
N ALA A 211 13.17 3.23 -0.08
CA ALA A 211 12.10 2.62 -0.86
C ALA A 211 11.39 3.63 -1.78
N ASP A 212 10.63 3.11 -2.73
CA ASP A 212 9.88 3.95 -3.66
C ASP A 212 8.81 4.77 -2.91
N SER A 213 8.73 6.07 -3.18
CA SER A 213 7.71 6.95 -2.59
C SER A 213 6.28 6.50 -2.86
N ALA A 214 6.04 5.77 -3.96
CA ALA A 214 4.71 5.21 -4.28
C ALA A 214 4.30 4.09 -3.31
N THR A 215 5.27 3.39 -2.72
CA THR A 215 5.04 2.28 -1.76
C THR A 215 4.98 2.75 -0.30
N LEU A 216 5.33 4.01 -0.04
CA LEU A 216 5.39 4.59 1.29
C LEU A 216 4.07 5.28 1.64
N ALA A 217 3.58 5.05 2.87
CA ALA A 217 2.43 5.76 3.40
C ALA A 217 2.74 7.26 3.57
N GLU A 218 1.69 8.10 3.60
CA GLU A 218 1.85 9.56 3.68
C GLU A 218 2.62 10.02 4.93
N ASN A 219 2.51 9.32 6.07
CA ASN A 219 3.30 9.61 7.27
C ASN A 219 4.78 9.18 7.19
N GLN A 220 5.20 8.57 6.09
CA GLN A 220 6.56 8.10 5.83
C GLN A 220 7.29 8.95 4.78
N LYS A 221 6.67 10.01 4.26
CA LYS A 221 7.26 10.92 3.27
C LYS A 221 6.79 12.37 3.46
N VAL A 222 7.63 13.33 3.09
CA VAL A 222 7.29 14.76 3.01
C VAL A 222 7.89 15.34 1.74
N GLN A 223 7.15 16.19 1.03
CA GLN A 223 7.60 16.79 -0.22
C GLN A 223 8.46 18.01 0.05
N PHE A 224 9.62 18.07 -0.60
CA PHE A 224 10.49 19.24 -0.67
C PHE A 224 10.43 19.83 -2.08
N ASN A 225 10.36 21.15 -2.15
CA ASN A 225 10.21 21.90 -3.38
C ASN A 225 11.56 22.42 -3.87
N GLN A 226 11.64 22.65 -5.18
CA GLN A 226 12.83 23.22 -5.80
C GLN A 226 13.14 24.60 -5.19
N GLY A 227 14.40 24.82 -4.85
CA GLY A 227 14.91 26.04 -4.24
C GLY A 227 14.86 26.07 -2.71
N GLU A 228 14.28 25.07 -2.05
CA GLU A 228 14.37 24.99 -0.59
C GLU A 228 15.79 24.68 -0.13
N THR A 229 16.19 25.31 0.98
CA THR A 229 17.49 25.07 1.65
C THR A 229 17.30 24.67 3.10
N PHE A 230 18.16 23.78 3.58
CA PHE A 230 18.15 23.27 4.96
C PHE A 230 19.57 23.16 5.50
N ASN A 231 19.74 23.49 6.78
CA ASN A 231 20.97 23.15 7.49
C ASN A 231 20.92 21.67 7.89
N ILE A 232 22.01 20.97 7.65
CA ILE A 232 22.16 19.57 8.05
C ILE A 232 23.41 19.41 8.89
N LEU A 233 23.34 18.49 9.85
CA LEU A 233 24.45 18.08 10.68
C LEU A 233 25.39 17.10 9.95
N GLY A 234 24.87 16.39 8.94
CA GLY A 234 25.64 15.45 8.15
C GLY A 234 24.81 14.62 7.19
N TYR A 235 25.50 13.71 6.49
CA TYR A 235 24.92 12.84 5.49
C TYR A 235 25.58 11.46 5.44
N ALA A 236 24.90 10.48 4.83
CA ALA A 236 25.47 9.20 4.41
C ALA A 236 24.99 8.88 2.99
N CYS A 237 25.84 8.27 2.17
CA CYS A 237 25.44 7.79 0.85
C CYS A 237 24.88 6.37 0.96
N VAL A 238 23.58 6.19 0.73
CA VAL A 238 22.91 4.90 0.87
C VAL A 238 22.15 4.60 -0.42
N GLU A 239 22.53 3.54 -1.12
CA GLU A 239 22.00 3.15 -2.43
C GLU A 239 22.12 4.26 -3.48
N ASN A 240 21.05 5.02 -3.74
CA ASN A 240 21.03 6.21 -4.60
C ASN A 240 20.46 7.45 -3.87
N HIS A 241 20.53 7.45 -2.53
CA HIS A 241 19.97 8.49 -1.68
C HIS A 241 21.02 9.04 -0.72
N PHE A 242 20.99 10.35 -0.50
CA PHE A 242 21.60 10.92 0.70
C PHE A 242 20.65 10.65 1.87
N ARG A 243 21.11 9.92 2.88
CA ARG A 243 20.49 9.95 4.22
C ARG A 243 21.05 11.18 4.93
N VAL A 244 20.21 12.12 5.33
CA VAL A 244 20.62 13.39 5.96
C VAL A 244 20.10 13.49 7.38
N THR A 245 20.85 14.16 8.26
CA THR A 245 20.36 14.60 9.58
C THR A 245 20.20 16.12 9.57
N PHE A 246 19.00 16.62 9.82
CA PHE A 246 18.70 18.04 9.91
C PHE A 246 19.08 18.61 11.28
N ASP A 247 19.50 19.88 11.32
CA ASP A 247 19.75 20.60 12.58
C ASP A 247 18.47 20.78 13.41
N ARG A 248 17.31 20.80 12.74
CA ARG A 248 15.98 20.93 13.33
C ARG A 248 15.04 19.87 12.77
N ALA A 249 14.08 19.45 13.59
CA ALA A 249 13.06 18.52 13.17
C ALA A 249 12.24 19.09 11.99
N ILE A 250 12.04 18.28 10.95
CA ILE A 250 11.06 18.54 9.92
C ILE A 250 9.67 18.20 10.49
N SER A 251 8.73 19.14 10.35
CA SER A 251 7.37 19.01 10.89
C SER A 251 6.73 17.67 10.50
N SER A 252 6.12 16.98 11.46
CA SER A 252 5.46 15.68 11.29
C SER A 252 6.34 14.54 10.75
N PHE A 253 7.66 14.72 10.65
CA PHE A 253 8.56 13.74 10.05
C PHE A 253 9.74 13.35 10.95
N GLY A 254 10.40 14.35 11.57
CA GLY A 254 11.55 14.17 12.46
C GLY A 254 12.87 14.74 11.91
N ASN A 255 14.01 14.36 12.49
CA ASN A 255 15.30 15.00 12.24
C ASN A 255 16.15 14.32 11.16
N SER A 256 15.68 13.26 10.50
CA SER A 256 16.47 12.61 9.44
C SER A 256 15.62 11.86 8.43
N GLY A 257 16.14 11.70 7.21
CA GLY A 257 15.50 10.92 6.15
C GLY A 257 16.37 10.77 4.91
N PHE A 258 15.81 10.14 3.88
CA PHE A 258 16.46 9.82 2.62
C PHE A 258 15.95 10.71 1.49
N LEU A 259 16.87 11.32 0.76
CA LEU A 259 16.60 12.18 -0.39
C LEU A 259 17.31 11.62 -1.62
N TYR A 260 16.62 11.61 -2.77
CA TYR A 260 17.21 11.11 -4.00
C TYR A 260 18.39 12.01 -4.42
N SER A 261 19.56 11.41 -4.63
CA SER A 261 20.81 12.17 -4.72
C SER A 261 20.92 13.08 -5.94
N GLN A 262 20.13 12.83 -7.00
CA GLN A 262 20.12 13.69 -8.19
C GLN A 262 19.20 14.91 -8.05
N HIS A 263 18.33 14.95 -7.03
CA HIS A 263 17.39 16.06 -6.80
C HIS A 263 17.85 17.05 -5.72
N VAL A 264 19.02 16.81 -5.13
CA VAL A 264 19.58 17.64 -4.07
C VAL A 264 21.08 17.80 -4.26
N GLN A 265 21.61 18.88 -3.71
CA GLN A 265 23.05 19.12 -3.58
C GLN A 265 23.38 19.40 -2.12
N ILE A 266 24.42 18.77 -1.60
CA ILE A 266 24.97 19.09 -0.29
C ILE A 266 26.21 19.95 -0.48
N LEU A 267 26.34 21.03 0.28
CA LEU A 267 27.47 21.93 0.25
C LEU A 267 28.14 22.02 1.61
N GLN A 268 29.47 21.96 1.60
CA GLN A 268 30.32 22.21 2.76
C GLN A 268 31.35 23.27 2.35
N ASP A 269 31.42 24.36 3.10
CA ASP A 269 32.31 25.49 2.82
C ASP A 269 32.17 26.00 1.37
N GLY A 270 30.94 26.06 0.86
CA GLY A 270 30.59 26.46 -0.52
C GLY A 270 30.89 25.42 -1.60
N ARG A 271 31.56 24.31 -1.25
CA ARG A 271 31.91 23.23 -2.20
C ARG A 271 30.85 22.14 -2.18
N GLY A 272 30.47 21.69 -3.38
CA GLY A 272 29.48 20.63 -3.54
C GLY A 272 30.07 19.26 -3.19
N ILE A 273 29.32 18.48 -2.42
CA ILE A 273 29.62 17.09 -2.10
C ILE A 273 28.97 16.21 -3.16
N SER A 274 29.79 15.42 -3.85
CA SER A 274 29.30 14.45 -4.83
C SER A 274 28.78 13.20 -4.12
N PHE A 275 27.72 12.61 -4.66
CA PHE A 275 27.23 11.33 -4.18
C PHE A 275 28.22 10.22 -4.53
N ASP A 276 28.77 9.56 -3.52
CA ASP A 276 29.70 8.44 -3.68
C ASP A 276 29.04 7.12 -3.26
N ARG A 277 28.76 6.25 -4.25
CA ARG A 277 28.22 4.89 -4.02
C ARG A 277 29.16 4.01 -3.20
N ASN A 278 30.46 4.29 -3.23
CA ASN A 278 31.49 3.56 -2.50
C ASN A 278 31.90 4.27 -1.20
N ALA A 279 31.13 5.26 -0.74
CA ALA A 279 31.33 5.84 0.57
C ALA A 279 31.17 4.75 1.65
N VAL A 280 31.97 4.85 2.70
CA VAL A 280 31.85 3.97 3.86
C VAL A 280 30.69 4.47 4.71
N ILE A 281 29.80 3.55 5.07
CA ILE A 281 28.74 3.84 6.04
C ILE A 281 28.85 2.89 7.22
N MET A 282 28.43 3.38 8.38
CA MET A 282 28.33 2.65 9.63
C MET A 282 26.86 2.60 10.06
N THR A 283 26.31 1.40 10.14
CA THR A 283 24.97 1.14 10.68
C THR A 283 25.09 0.71 12.13
N VAL A 284 24.34 1.33 13.01
CA VAL A 284 24.28 0.95 14.42
C VAL A 284 23.31 -0.23 14.55
N VAL A 285 23.84 -1.41 14.88
CA VAL A 285 23.03 -2.64 14.99
C VAL A 285 22.48 -2.83 16.40
N LYS A 286 23.16 -2.27 17.41
CA LYS A 286 22.71 -2.22 18.80
C LYS A 286 23.02 -0.85 19.37
N THR A 287 22.08 -0.27 20.12
CA THR A 287 22.29 1.04 20.75
C THR A 287 23.61 1.05 21.52
N THR A 288 24.47 1.99 21.16
CA THR A 288 25.83 2.10 21.68
C THR A 288 26.16 3.54 22.02
N VAL A 289 27.36 3.74 22.56
CA VAL A 289 27.87 5.04 22.94
C VAL A 289 29.09 5.35 22.08
N LEU A 290 29.06 6.47 21.37
CA LEU A 290 30.25 7.06 20.76
C LEU A 290 31.00 7.83 21.85
N LYS A 291 32.29 7.52 22.02
CA LYS A 291 33.12 8.01 23.14
C LYS A 291 34.29 8.82 22.64
N LYS A 292 34.73 9.86 23.34
CA LYS A 292 35.94 10.61 22.92
C LYS A 292 37.25 9.84 23.13
N ARG A 293 37.23 8.81 23.98
CA ARG A 293 38.38 7.95 24.29
C ARG A 293 37.96 6.50 24.50
N SER A 294 38.89 5.58 24.35
CA SER A 294 38.78 4.12 24.56
C SER A 294 38.67 3.71 26.04
N ALA A 295 37.81 4.38 26.82
CA ALA A 295 37.50 4.01 28.20
C ALA A 295 36.10 3.40 28.34
N ALA A 296 35.82 2.76 29.48
CA ALA A 296 34.47 2.30 29.82
C ALA A 296 33.50 3.50 29.89
N ALA A 297 32.32 3.38 29.29
CA ALA A 297 31.37 4.50 29.19
C ALA A 297 30.88 5.02 30.56
N ALA A 298 30.88 4.17 31.58
CA ALA A 298 30.59 4.53 32.97
C ALA A 298 31.60 5.54 33.55
N ASN A 299 32.83 5.55 33.05
CA ASN A 299 33.93 6.38 33.54
C ASN A 299 34.13 7.66 32.72
N LEU A 300 33.19 7.97 31.82
CA LEU A 300 33.22 9.17 30.97
C LEU A 300 32.20 10.20 31.43
N GLN A 301 32.60 11.47 31.41
CA GLN A 301 31.71 12.61 31.61
C GLN A 301 30.67 12.67 30.49
N ALA A 302 29.53 13.32 30.74
CA ALA A 302 28.45 13.42 29.77
C ALA A 302 28.87 14.09 28.44
N ALA A 303 29.79 15.08 28.49
CA ALA A 303 30.31 15.75 27.29
C ALA A 303 31.26 14.87 26.44
N ASP A 304 31.76 13.77 27.00
CA ASP A 304 32.70 12.85 26.34
C ASP A 304 32.01 11.62 25.74
N LYS A 305 30.68 11.60 25.75
CA LYS A 305 29.89 10.49 25.23
C LYS A 305 28.57 10.94 24.62
N ILE A 306 28.13 10.26 23.56
CA ILE A 306 26.79 10.44 22.99
C ILE A 306 26.20 9.09 22.59
N ASN A 307 24.90 8.92 22.80
CA ASN A 307 24.18 7.70 22.43
C ASN A 307 23.97 7.66 20.92
N LEU A 308 24.29 6.53 20.31
CA LEU A 308 23.94 6.18 18.94
C LEU A 308 22.83 5.11 19.00
N PRO A 309 21.58 5.43 18.63
CA PRO A 309 20.48 4.48 18.62
C PRO A 309 20.64 3.37 17.58
N ALA A 310 20.15 2.17 17.88
CA ALA A 310 20.04 1.09 16.89
C ALA A 310 19.20 1.50 15.67
N GLY A 311 19.59 1.02 14.49
CA GLY A 311 18.96 1.33 13.20
C GLY A 311 19.50 2.59 12.52
N MET A 312 20.26 3.44 13.22
CA MET A 312 20.82 4.65 12.63
C MET A 312 21.99 4.36 11.69
N ILE A 313 22.07 5.12 10.59
CA ILE A 313 23.12 5.01 9.57
C ILE A 313 23.90 6.32 9.52
N TYR A 314 25.22 6.22 9.65
CA TYR A 314 26.15 7.35 9.60
C TYR A 314 27.14 7.17 8.46
N GLY A 315 27.46 8.26 7.76
CA GLY A 315 28.58 8.26 6.83
C GLY A 315 29.89 8.32 7.61
N VAL A 316 30.92 7.63 7.09
CA VAL A 316 32.24 7.55 7.72
C VAL A 316 33.27 8.10 6.74
N SER A 317 33.95 9.17 7.13
CA SER A 317 35.04 9.78 6.36
C SER A 317 36.40 9.14 6.67
N GLY A 318 36.54 8.51 7.84
CA GLY A 318 37.74 7.77 8.22
C GLY A 318 37.49 6.84 9.41
N PHE A 319 38.28 5.79 9.54
CA PHE A 319 38.24 4.90 10.70
C PHE A 319 39.60 4.24 10.96
N SER A 320 39.85 3.86 12.22
CA SER A 320 41.02 3.08 12.66
C SER A 320 40.62 2.13 13.80
N ILE A 321 41.40 1.07 14.00
CA ILE A 321 41.25 0.16 15.15
C ILE A 321 42.24 0.56 16.23
N GLU A 322 41.74 0.85 17.43
CA GLU A 322 42.55 1.33 18.55
C GLU A 322 42.03 0.70 19.86
N GLN A 323 42.87 -0.05 20.56
CA GLN A 323 42.58 -0.61 21.89
C GLN A 323 41.22 -1.34 21.96
N GLY A 324 40.94 -2.22 21.01
CA GLY A 324 39.71 -3.01 20.96
C GLY A 324 38.45 -2.23 20.56
N HIS A 325 38.60 -0.98 20.12
CA HIS A 325 37.53 -0.12 19.65
C HIS A 325 37.76 0.32 18.21
N ILE A 326 36.69 0.70 17.52
CA ILE A 326 36.79 1.36 16.22
C ILE A 326 36.70 2.87 16.48
N LYS A 327 37.78 3.58 16.20
CA LYS A 327 37.72 5.04 16.13
C LYS A 327 37.17 5.41 14.75
N VAL A 328 36.13 6.24 14.73
CA VAL A 328 35.46 6.69 13.52
C VAL A 328 35.48 8.20 13.46
N SER A 329 35.66 8.74 12.26
CA SER A 329 35.34 10.11 11.90
C SER A 329 34.09 10.06 11.02
N LEU A 330 33.00 10.62 11.54
CA LEU A 330 31.72 10.69 10.86
C LEU A 330 31.70 11.90 9.92
N THR A 331 30.95 11.77 8.84
CA THR A 331 30.52 12.90 8.00
C THR A 331 29.47 13.76 8.70
N GLU A 332 28.94 13.30 9.83
CA GLU A 332 27.95 13.96 10.67
C GLU A 332 28.58 14.52 11.93
N ASN A 333 28.35 15.81 12.17
CA ASN A 333 28.70 16.49 13.40
C ASN A 333 27.57 16.29 14.43
N LEU A 334 27.91 15.82 15.63
CA LEU A 334 26.92 15.53 16.68
C LEU A 334 27.10 16.51 17.85
N PRO A 335 26.40 17.67 17.89
CA PRO A 335 26.55 18.62 18.98
C PRO A 335 26.05 18.05 20.33
N PRO A 336 26.76 18.30 21.45
CA PRO A 336 28.04 19.02 21.58
C PRO A 336 29.28 18.11 21.46
N PHE A 337 29.12 16.83 21.11
CA PHE A 337 30.17 15.82 21.10
C PHE A 337 31.23 16.03 20.01
N GLY A 338 30.82 16.41 18.79
CA GLY A 338 31.66 16.49 17.59
C GLY A 338 31.40 15.33 16.62
N ASN A 339 32.34 15.06 15.71
CA ASN A 339 32.17 14.02 14.68
C ASN A 339 33.13 12.82 14.81
N THR A 340 34.06 12.83 15.77
CA THR A 340 35.09 11.78 15.89
C THR A 340 35.03 11.11 17.26
N GLY A 341 35.06 9.77 17.30
CA GLY A 341 35.03 9.03 18.55
C GLY A 341 35.18 7.52 18.39
N PHE A 342 35.08 6.80 19.48
CA PHE A 342 35.27 5.35 19.59
C PHE A 342 33.92 4.65 19.77
N VAL A 343 33.65 3.66 18.92
CA VAL A 343 32.51 2.73 19.02
C VAL A 343 33.00 1.32 19.33
N PHE A 344 32.11 0.53 19.94
CA PHE A 344 32.36 -0.89 20.13
C PHE A 344 32.14 -1.63 18.80
N PRO A 345 33.12 -2.41 18.30
CA PRO A 345 33.01 -3.13 17.04
C PRO A 345 31.71 -3.96 16.94
N ASP A 346 31.33 -4.60 18.04
CA ASP A 346 30.14 -5.43 18.12
C ASP A 346 28.83 -4.65 17.89
N PHE A 347 28.80 -3.34 18.11
CA PHE A 347 27.54 -2.59 18.11
C PHE A 347 27.24 -1.93 16.76
N VAL A 348 28.14 -2.09 15.80
CA VAL A 348 28.08 -1.40 14.52
C VAL A 348 28.42 -2.35 13.37
N GLN A 349 27.92 -2.06 12.18
CA GLN A 349 28.25 -2.75 10.95
C GLN A 349 28.72 -1.75 9.91
N PHE A 350 29.86 -2.02 9.28
CA PHE A 350 30.40 -1.20 8.21
C PHE A 350 29.99 -1.77 6.86
N SER A 351 29.70 -0.90 5.90
CA SER A 351 29.51 -1.31 4.51
C SER A 351 30.08 -0.28 3.53
N ARG A 352 30.40 -0.78 2.33
CA ARG A 352 30.93 -0.01 1.20
C ARG A 352 30.29 -0.54 -0.08
N GLY A 353 29.73 0.32 -0.92
CA GLY A 353 29.05 -0.14 -2.14
C GLY A 353 27.86 -1.06 -1.87
N GLY A 354 27.22 -0.91 -0.71
CA GLY A 354 26.13 -1.78 -0.25
C GLY A 354 26.57 -3.16 0.26
N LYS A 355 27.87 -3.46 0.29
CA LYS A 355 28.41 -4.71 0.83
C LYS A 355 29.01 -4.49 2.21
N SER A 356 28.58 -5.27 3.19
CA SER A 356 29.16 -5.24 4.52
C SER A 356 30.62 -5.70 4.49
N PHE A 357 31.47 -5.06 5.30
CA PHE A 357 32.86 -5.48 5.47
C PHE A 357 33.27 -5.31 6.92
N ASN A 358 34.30 -6.06 7.33
CA ASN A 358 34.90 -5.93 8.64
C ASN A 358 36.01 -4.86 8.58
N PRO A 359 35.93 -3.77 9.37
CA PRO A 359 36.96 -2.74 9.41
C PRO A 359 38.30 -3.24 9.99
N ALA A 360 38.30 -4.42 10.65
CA ALA A 360 39.51 -5.15 11.02
C ALA A 360 39.66 -6.39 10.11
N PRO A 361 40.54 -6.39 9.10
CA PRO A 361 40.68 -7.49 8.13
C PRO A 361 41.14 -8.82 8.75
N ASN A 362 41.53 -8.79 10.03
CA ASN A 362 42.10 -9.88 10.81
C ASN A 362 41.07 -10.97 11.20
N LEU A 363 39.83 -10.86 10.70
CA LEU A 363 38.77 -11.85 10.86
C LEU A 363 37.79 -11.82 9.67
N THR A 364 37.58 -12.96 9.02
CA THR A 364 36.73 -13.11 7.82
C THR A 364 35.74 -14.26 7.96
N TYR A 365 34.65 -14.17 7.21
CA TYR A 365 33.71 -15.26 6.96
C TYR A 365 33.78 -15.67 5.49
N GLN A 366 33.82 -16.98 5.23
CA GLN A 366 33.93 -17.57 3.90
C GLN A 366 32.84 -18.62 3.63
N GLY A 367 31.86 -18.75 4.53
CA GLY A 367 30.74 -19.68 4.38
C GLY A 367 29.56 -19.11 3.58
N PRO A 368 28.47 -19.88 3.43
CA PRO A 368 27.28 -19.46 2.68
C PRO A 368 26.48 -18.37 3.40
N THR A 369 25.82 -17.50 2.63
CA THR A 369 24.88 -16.47 3.15
C THR A 369 23.41 -16.89 3.02
N GLU A 370 23.13 -18.04 2.42
CA GLU A 370 21.81 -18.68 2.38
C GLU A 370 22.01 -20.20 2.57
N VAL A 371 21.20 -20.83 3.43
CA VAL A 371 21.31 -22.25 3.80
C VAL A 371 19.92 -22.88 3.89
N LEU A 372 19.85 -24.22 3.76
CA LEU A 372 18.58 -24.94 3.88
C LEU A 372 18.25 -25.27 5.33
N VAL A 373 16.96 -25.27 5.63
CA VAL A 373 16.45 -25.81 6.87
C VAL A 373 16.83 -27.29 7.02
N ASN A 374 17.23 -27.71 8.22
CA ASN A 374 17.59 -29.07 8.59
C ASN A 374 18.72 -29.73 7.76
N GLN A 375 19.53 -28.94 7.05
CA GLN A 375 20.67 -29.47 6.30
C GLN A 375 21.99 -29.20 7.02
N ALA A 376 22.80 -30.25 7.20
CA ALA A 376 24.13 -30.13 7.78
C ALA A 376 24.95 -29.06 7.06
N ILE A 377 25.58 -28.17 7.83
CA ILE A 377 26.40 -27.09 7.26
C ILE A 377 27.65 -26.83 8.08
N VAL A 378 28.71 -26.48 7.37
CA VAL A 378 29.95 -25.97 7.93
C VAL A 378 30.06 -24.48 7.64
N LEU A 379 30.26 -23.71 8.69
CA LEU A 379 30.54 -22.28 8.62
C LEU A 379 32.00 -22.08 8.97
N GLY A 380 32.69 -21.15 8.30
CA GLY A 380 34.10 -20.94 8.59
C GLY A 380 34.68 -19.72 7.91
N GLY A 381 35.94 -19.45 8.22
CA GLY A 381 36.70 -18.37 7.62
C GLY A 381 38.12 -18.28 8.19
N LYS A 382 38.79 -17.14 7.97
CA LYS A 382 40.17 -16.90 8.39
C LYS A 382 40.27 -15.87 9.50
N PHE A 383 41.37 -15.92 10.25
CA PHE A 383 41.74 -14.91 11.23
C PHE A 383 43.26 -14.70 11.27
N ASP A 384 43.72 -13.58 11.86
CA ASP A 384 45.15 -13.32 12.05
C ASP A 384 45.70 -14.06 13.27
N ARG A 385 46.54 -15.07 13.02
CA ARG A 385 47.18 -15.90 14.03
C ARG A 385 48.18 -15.17 14.94
N GLN A 386 48.66 -13.99 14.55
CA GLN A 386 49.60 -13.21 15.38
C GLN A 386 48.88 -12.42 16.46
N GLU A 387 47.61 -12.06 16.24
CA GLU A 387 46.84 -11.19 17.13
C GLU A 387 45.70 -11.90 17.84
N VAL A 388 45.10 -12.93 17.22
CA VAL A 388 43.89 -13.58 17.70
C VAL A 388 44.21 -14.87 18.45
N VAL A 389 43.75 -14.96 19.70
CA VAL A 389 43.83 -16.20 20.49
C VAL A 389 42.49 -16.93 20.61
N LYS A 390 41.38 -16.22 20.37
CA LYS A 390 40.02 -16.77 20.49
C LYS A 390 39.11 -16.21 19.40
N VAL A 391 38.29 -17.09 18.80
CA VAL A 391 37.17 -16.72 17.93
C VAL A 391 35.88 -17.26 18.55
N GLU A 392 34.85 -16.43 18.58
CA GLU A 392 33.52 -16.75 19.10
C GLU A 392 32.48 -16.52 18.00
N VAL A 393 31.51 -17.42 17.92
CA VAL A 393 30.34 -17.26 17.05
C VAL A 393 29.08 -17.38 17.90
N LEU A 394 28.23 -16.37 17.89
CA LEU A 394 26.92 -16.41 18.55
C LEU A 394 25.82 -16.30 17.50
N ALA A 395 24.91 -17.26 17.46
CA ALA A 395 23.69 -17.13 16.68
C ALA A 395 22.70 -16.20 17.39
N GLU A 396 22.23 -15.20 16.65
CA GLU A 396 21.21 -14.23 17.06
C GLU A 396 21.52 -13.53 18.40
N ASP A 397 22.81 -13.34 18.68
CA ASP A 397 23.35 -12.74 19.91
C ASP A 397 22.96 -13.47 21.21
N LYS A 398 22.44 -14.69 21.10
CA LYS A 398 21.87 -15.46 22.20
C LYS A 398 22.51 -16.82 22.36
N PHE A 399 22.76 -17.52 21.26
CA PHE A 399 23.15 -18.93 21.30
C PHE A 399 24.61 -19.08 20.86
N PRO A 400 25.56 -19.29 21.80
CA PRO A 400 26.94 -19.52 21.44
C PRO A 400 27.07 -20.83 20.64
N LEU A 401 27.81 -20.77 19.53
CA LEU A 401 28.15 -21.92 18.70
C LEU A 401 29.56 -22.38 19.01
N THR A 402 29.79 -23.70 19.01
CA THR A 402 31.11 -24.28 19.24
C THR A 402 32.03 -23.98 18.06
N VAL A 403 33.09 -23.23 18.31
CA VAL A 403 34.12 -22.88 17.33
C VAL A 403 35.33 -23.80 17.48
N THR A 404 35.80 -24.35 16.37
CA THR A 404 37.08 -25.05 16.27
C THR A 404 38.10 -24.12 15.60
N LEU A 405 39.23 -23.88 16.26
CA LEU A 405 40.33 -23.08 15.75
C LEU A 405 41.45 -23.98 15.23
N ASN A 406 41.98 -23.67 14.05
CA ASN A 406 43.26 -24.16 13.58
C ASN A 406 44.25 -23.00 13.58
N GLN A 407 45.06 -22.92 14.63
CA GLN A 407 46.03 -21.81 14.81
C GLN A 407 47.20 -21.85 13.82
N THR A 408 47.56 -23.03 13.32
CA THR A 408 48.62 -23.17 12.32
C THR A 408 48.21 -22.52 11.01
N ASN A 409 46.97 -22.78 10.58
CA ASN A 409 46.44 -22.31 9.30
C ASN A 409 45.66 -20.98 9.39
N GLY A 410 45.44 -20.46 10.60
CA GLY A 410 44.66 -19.23 10.82
C GLY A 410 43.20 -19.37 10.37
N THR A 411 42.58 -20.52 10.58
CA THR A 411 41.19 -20.79 10.17
C THR A 411 40.30 -21.15 11.34
N TRP A 412 39.05 -20.69 11.32
CA TRP A 412 38.03 -21.06 12.29
C TRP A 412 36.87 -21.77 11.59
N GLN A 413 36.20 -22.66 12.32
CA GLN A 413 35.08 -23.44 11.82
C GLN A 413 34.00 -23.62 12.89
N VAL A 414 32.74 -23.61 12.47
CA VAL A 414 31.59 -24.09 13.25
C VAL A 414 30.92 -25.19 12.45
N ASN A 415 30.77 -26.37 13.06
CA ASN A 415 30.06 -27.50 12.46
C ASN A 415 28.63 -27.57 13.02
N LEU A 416 27.63 -27.48 12.13
CA LEU A 416 26.23 -27.62 12.46
C LEU A 416 25.69 -28.88 11.78
N PRO A 417 25.83 -30.08 12.40
CA PRO A 417 25.48 -31.36 11.76
C PRO A 417 23.98 -31.52 11.48
N GLN A 418 23.13 -30.69 12.09
CA GLN A 418 21.68 -30.67 11.87
C GLN A 418 21.21 -29.37 11.19
N GLY A 419 22.14 -28.48 10.82
CA GLY A 419 21.81 -27.20 10.20
C GLY A 419 20.99 -26.26 11.09
N PHE A 420 20.33 -25.32 10.43
CA PHE A 420 19.37 -24.41 11.06
C PHE A 420 17.98 -25.02 11.03
N LYS A 421 17.26 -25.00 12.16
CA LYS A 421 15.97 -25.70 12.30
C LYS A 421 14.75 -24.91 11.84
N ILE A 422 14.87 -23.60 11.71
CA ILE A 422 13.75 -22.69 11.43
C ILE A 422 14.13 -21.77 10.29
N ALA A 423 13.27 -21.66 9.28
CA ALA A 423 13.45 -20.75 8.15
C ALA A 423 13.35 -19.27 8.55
N GLY A 424 13.87 -18.39 7.71
CA GLY A 424 13.91 -16.94 7.88
C GLY A 424 15.33 -16.38 7.99
N ALA A 425 15.43 -15.06 8.05
CA ALA A 425 16.70 -14.37 8.25
C ALA A 425 17.27 -14.68 9.64
N ARG A 426 18.53 -15.06 9.68
CA ARG A 426 19.33 -15.27 10.88
C ARG A 426 20.57 -14.40 10.79
N TRP A 427 21.16 -14.10 11.93
CA TRP A 427 22.47 -13.47 11.96
C TRP A 427 23.39 -14.20 12.93
N LEU A 428 24.65 -14.26 12.57
CA LEU A 428 25.72 -14.75 13.43
C LEU A 428 26.63 -13.58 13.76
N ARG A 429 26.89 -13.40 15.05
CA ARG A 429 27.92 -12.51 15.54
C ARG A 429 29.23 -13.27 15.62
N LEU A 430 30.19 -12.86 14.80
CA LEU A 430 31.52 -13.43 14.76
C LEU A 430 32.49 -12.43 15.36
N ARG A 431 33.22 -12.86 16.39
CA ARG A 431 34.10 -12.03 17.21
C ARG A 431 35.47 -12.70 17.38
N ALA A 432 36.54 -11.93 17.30
CA ALA A 432 37.90 -12.36 17.62
C ALA A 432 38.47 -11.52 18.76
N THR A 433 39.24 -12.15 19.65
CA THR A 433 39.92 -11.44 20.74
C THR A 433 41.40 -11.81 20.86
N ASP A 434 42.20 -10.83 21.31
CA ASP A 434 43.60 -11.03 21.69
C ASP A 434 43.76 -11.66 23.08
N SER A 435 45.00 -11.90 23.49
CA SER A 435 45.36 -12.47 24.80
C SER A 435 45.00 -11.57 25.99
N LYS A 436 44.74 -10.29 25.75
CA LYS A 436 44.31 -9.31 26.76
C LYS A 436 42.78 -9.20 26.83
N GLY A 437 42.05 -9.94 25.99
CA GLY A 437 40.59 -9.91 25.89
C GLY A 437 40.03 -8.74 25.07
N ASN A 438 40.89 -7.99 24.36
CA ASN A 438 40.44 -6.92 23.48
C ASN A 438 39.86 -7.50 22.19
N VAL A 439 38.82 -6.86 21.65
CA VAL A 439 38.22 -7.26 20.37
C VAL A 439 39.11 -6.84 19.22
N THR A 440 39.73 -7.79 18.53
CA THR A 440 40.60 -7.56 17.37
C THR A 440 39.87 -7.69 16.04
N GLY A 441 38.67 -8.30 16.03
CA GLY A 441 37.79 -8.33 14.87
C GLY A 441 36.35 -8.61 15.27
N SER A 442 35.40 -7.99 14.57
CA SER A 442 33.97 -8.24 14.78
C SER A 442 33.19 -8.04 13.49
N GLN A 443 32.27 -8.96 13.21
CA GLN A 443 31.37 -8.86 12.08
C GLN A 443 30.04 -9.54 12.36
N ILE A 444 28.99 -9.04 11.73
CA ILE A 444 27.69 -9.71 11.67
C ILE A 444 27.55 -10.35 10.30
N ILE A 445 27.30 -11.66 10.31
CA ILE A 445 27.03 -12.46 9.13
C ILE A 445 25.52 -12.68 9.07
N TYR A 446 24.88 -12.21 8.01
CA TYR A 446 23.49 -12.54 7.75
C TYR A 446 23.40 -13.86 6.98
N ILE A 447 22.54 -14.76 7.45
CA ILE A 447 22.25 -16.03 6.83
C ILE A 447 20.75 -16.13 6.61
N THR A 448 20.33 -16.27 5.36
CA THR A 448 18.94 -16.63 5.05
C THR A 448 18.79 -18.13 5.18
N VAL A 449 18.00 -18.60 6.14
CA VAL A 449 17.62 -20.01 6.23
C VAL A 449 16.36 -20.18 5.41
N SER A 450 16.42 -20.80 4.24
CA SER A 450 15.23 -21.01 3.42
C SER A 450 14.68 -22.43 3.58
N SER A 451 13.37 -22.51 3.45
CA SER A 451 12.60 -23.75 3.47
C SER A 451 12.48 -24.39 2.09
N ASP A 452 12.85 -23.68 1.02
CA ASP A 452 12.71 -24.14 -0.35
C ASP A 452 14.02 -24.74 -0.90
N PRO A 453 14.15 -26.08 -0.96
CA PRO A 453 15.33 -26.75 -1.49
C PRO A 453 15.63 -26.46 -2.96
N LEU A 454 14.66 -25.95 -3.72
CA LEU A 454 14.84 -25.65 -5.15
C LEU A 454 15.51 -24.29 -5.39
N THR A 455 15.51 -23.39 -4.40
CA THR A 455 16.02 -22.02 -4.56
C THR A 455 17.15 -21.63 -3.61
N VAL A 456 17.49 -22.44 -2.60
CA VAL A 456 18.61 -22.13 -1.69
C VAL A 456 19.97 -22.20 -2.36
N GLY A 457 20.75 -21.13 -2.19
CA GLY A 457 22.11 -21.03 -2.71
C GLY A 457 22.15 -20.87 -4.23
N LYS A 458 20.98 -20.69 -4.86
CA LYS A 458 20.86 -20.42 -6.29
C LYS A 458 20.84 -18.91 -6.51
N SER A 459 21.81 -18.42 -7.28
CA SER A 459 21.86 -17.03 -7.71
C SER A 459 20.63 -16.66 -8.53
N LEU A 460 20.17 -15.41 -8.42
CA LEU A 460 19.27 -14.87 -9.42
C LEU A 460 20.03 -14.71 -10.73
N SER A 461 19.41 -15.13 -11.81
CA SER A 461 19.94 -14.99 -13.17
C SER A 461 18.92 -14.30 -14.03
N LEU A 462 19.37 -13.31 -14.80
CA LEU A 462 18.56 -12.60 -15.76
C LEU A 462 19.05 -12.94 -17.16
N LYS A 463 18.24 -13.70 -17.90
CA LYS A 463 18.51 -14.01 -19.31
C LYS A 463 17.90 -12.90 -20.18
N ILE A 464 18.68 -12.39 -21.12
CA ILE A 464 18.23 -11.44 -22.13
C ILE A 464 17.64 -12.23 -23.28
N VAL A 465 16.33 -12.11 -23.49
CA VAL A 465 15.55 -12.90 -24.46
C VAL A 465 15.52 -12.21 -25.83
N SER A 466 15.47 -10.88 -25.85
CA SER A 466 15.56 -10.00 -27.04
C SER A 466 16.49 -8.82 -26.77
N ASP A 467 17.01 -8.21 -27.84
CA ASP A 467 17.85 -7.00 -27.75
C ASP A 467 17.08 -5.89 -27.00
N THR A 468 17.67 -5.38 -25.92
CA THR A 468 16.98 -4.43 -25.04
C THR A 468 17.94 -3.39 -24.46
N LEU A 469 17.39 -2.37 -23.81
CA LEU A 469 18.17 -1.29 -23.19
C LEU A 469 18.18 -1.44 -21.67
N PHE A 470 19.38 -1.44 -21.08
CA PHE A 470 19.56 -1.24 -19.64
C PHE A 470 19.62 0.26 -19.35
N LYS A 471 18.72 0.75 -18.49
CA LYS A 471 18.46 2.19 -18.32
C LYS A 471 18.62 2.63 -16.87
N VAL A 472 18.91 3.90 -16.63
CA VAL A 472 18.92 4.50 -15.27
C VAL A 472 17.51 4.73 -14.70
N ALA A 473 16.48 4.73 -15.55
CA ALA A 473 15.08 4.97 -15.17
C ALA A 473 14.10 4.18 -16.07
N PRO A 474 12.91 3.81 -15.56
CA PRO A 474 11.90 3.03 -16.29
C PRO A 474 11.02 3.93 -17.19
N VAL A 475 11.63 4.83 -17.95
CA VAL A 475 10.94 5.73 -18.89
C VAL A 475 11.22 5.34 -20.33
N ASP A 476 10.46 5.92 -21.26
CA ASP A 476 10.73 5.79 -22.70
C ASP A 476 12.18 6.14 -23.03
N SER A 477 12.83 5.27 -23.79
CA SER A 477 14.25 5.36 -24.15
C SER A 477 14.60 6.61 -24.97
N SER A 478 13.64 7.23 -25.64
CA SER A 478 13.80 8.51 -26.35
C SER A 478 14.11 9.68 -25.41
N ARG A 479 13.69 9.59 -24.15
CA ARG A 479 13.90 10.60 -23.10
C ARG A 479 15.25 10.49 -22.39
N LEU A 480 16.04 9.46 -22.72
CA LEU A 480 17.32 9.17 -22.08
C LEU A 480 18.47 9.40 -23.06
N ASN A 481 19.51 10.08 -22.59
CA ASN A 481 20.73 10.27 -23.37
C ASN A 481 21.66 9.03 -23.30
N ASN A 482 22.76 9.04 -24.05
CA ASN A 482 23.67 7.90 -24.17
C ASN A 482 24.47 7.56 -22.90
N GLN A 483 24.47 8.43 -21.87
CA GLN A 483 25.03 8.11 -20.55
C GLN A 483 23.99 7.46 -19.62
N GLN A 484 22.71 7.46 -20.02
CA GLN A 484 21.58 7.02 -19.22
C GLN A 484 20.94 5.72 -19.75
N LYS A 485 21.43 5.20 -20.87
CA LYS A 485 21.02 3.90 -21.44
C LYS A 485 22.19 3.18 -22.11
N VAL A 486 22.14 1.85 -22.14
CA VAL A 486 23.09 1.00 -22.87
C VAL A 486 22.37 -0.20 -23.48
N LEU A 487 22.72 -0.55 -24.72
CA LEU A 487 22.19 -1.73 -25.40
C LEU A 487 22.79 -3.01 -24.81
N VAL A 488 21.94 -3.97 -24.52
CA VAL A 488 22.31 -5.33 -24.09
C VAL A 488 21.71 -6.31 -25.08
N ARG A 489 22.56 -7.14 -25.70
CA ARG A 489 22.17 -8.05 -26.79
C ARG A 489 21.47 -9.29 -26.25
N ALA A 490 20.54 -9.84 -27.02
CA ALA A 490 19.89 -11.12 -26.78
C ALA A 490 20.90 -12.27 -26.56
N GLY A 491 20.52 -13.24 -25.74
CA GLY A 491 21.31 -14.43 -25.43
C GLY A 491 22.28 -14.28 -24.25
N GLN A 492 22.48 -13.07 -23.72
CA GLN A 492 23.29 -12.86 -22.53
C GLN A 492 22.57 -13.33 -21.26
N THR A 493 23.34 -13.76 -20.26
CA THR A 493 22.83 -14.07 -18.91
C THR A 493 23.62 -13.26 -17.89
N LEU A 494 22.91 -12.47 -17.08
CA LEU A 494 23.48 -11.59 -16.06
C LEU A 494 23.19 -12.13 -14.67
N ALA A 495 24.18 -12.06 -13.78
CA ALA A 495 23.99 -12.36 -12.37
C ALA A 495 23.35 -11.17 -11.65
N VAL A 496 22.30 -11.45 -10.89
CA VAL A 496 21.49 -10.43 -10.20
C VAL A 496 21.58 -10.66 -8.68
N SER A 497 21.79 -9.59 -7.93
CA SER A 497 21.76 -9.62 -6.47
C SER A 497 20.40 -9.23 -5.91
N LYS A 498 19.68 -8.30 -6.57
CA LYS A 498 18.36 -7.84 -6.16
C LYS A 498 17.52 -7.48 -7.38
N TYR A 499 16.20 -7.60 -7.23
CA TYR A 499 15.25 -7.15 -8.25
C TYR A 499 13.99 -6.56 -7.64
N GLY A 500 13.26 -5.83 -8.47
CA GLY A 500 11.90 -5.35 -8.26
C GLY A 500 11.22 -5.16 -9.61
N PHE A 501 9.93 -4.86 -9.61
CA PHE A 501 9.15 -4.65 -10.82
C PHE A 501 8.37 -3.34 -10.69
N ILE A 502 8.41 -2.50 -11.73
CA ILE A 502 7.72 -1.21 -11.77
C ILE A 502 7.48 -0.81 -13.23
N ASP A 503 6.28 -0.34 -13.55
CA ASP A 503 5.92 0.22 -14.87
C ASP A 503 6.36 -0.66 -16.06
N GLY A 504 6.15 -1.99 -15.97
CA GLY A 504 6.54 -2.94 -17.01
C GLY A 504 8.06 -3.18 -17.14
N HIS A 505 8.85 -2.74 -16.15
CA HIS A 505 10.30 -2.88 -16.13
C HIS A 505 10.78 -3.66 -14.91
N LEU A 506 11.76 -4.54 -15.13
CA LEU A 506 12.55 -5.13 -14.06
C LEU A 506 13.64 -4.17 -13.62
N LYS A 507 13.50 -3.67 -12.39
CA LYS A 507 14.52 -2.92 -11.68
C LYS A 507 15.49 -3.91 -11.06
N VAL A 508 16.77 -3.87 -11.42
CA VAL A 508 17.76 -4.86 -10.99
C VAL A 508 19.00 -4.22 -10.38
N VAL A 509 19.63 -4.97 -9.49
CA VAL A 509 21.02 -4.76 -9.07
C VAL A 509 21.81 -5.96 -9.59
N LEU A 510 22.69 -5.71 -10.55
CA LEU A 510 23.60 -6.68 -11.14
C LEU A 510 24.83 -6.87 -10.25
N ASP A 511 25.42 -8.06 -10.31
CA ASP A 511 26.68 -8.34 -9.61
C ASP A 511 27.87 -7.64 -10.26
N SER A 512 27.79 -7.45 -11.60
CA SER A 512 28.79 -6.75 -12.40
C SER A 512 28.19 -5.52 -13.06
N ALA A 513 28.95 -4.42 -13.09
CA ALA A 513 28.51 -3.16 -13.67
C ALA A 513 28.47 -3.23 -15.21
N ILE A 514 27.47 -2.58 -15.82
CA ILE A 514 27.40 -2.34 -17.26
C ILE A 514 27.58 -0.83 -17.50
N THR A 515 28.69 -0.44 -18.10
CA THR A 515 29.00 0.97 -18.42
C THR A 515 28.03 1.50 -19.50
N PRO A 516 27.52 2.74 -19.39
CA PRO A 516 27.79 3.76 -18.37
C PRO A 516 26.88 3.72 -17.13
N ILE A 517 25.92 2.79 -17.07
CA ILE A 517 24.84 2.76 -16.07
C ILE A 517 25.33 2.31 -14.67
N GLY A 518 26.22 1.32 -14.64
CA GLY A 518 26.71 0.70 -13.42
C GLY A 518 25.98 -0.61 -13.10
N THR A 519 25.88 -0.96 -11.81
CA THR A 519 25.24 -2.20 -11.35
C THR A 519 23.73 -2.07 -11.18
N PHE A 520 23.19 -0.86 -11.07
CA PHE A 520 21.78 -0.64 -10.79
C PHE A 520 21.08 0.01 -11.99
N GLY A 521 19.94 -0.55 -12.41
CA GLY A 521 19.16 -0.01 -13.52
C GLY A 521 17.91 -0.83 -13.82
N TYR A 522 17.36 -0.62 -15.01
CA TYR A 522 16.04 -1.12 -15.42
C TYR A 522 16.12 -1.79 -16.79
N PHE A 523 15.50 -2.96 -16.91
CA PHE A 523 15.23 -3.66 -18.17
C PHE A 523 13.74 -3.64 -18.49
N TYR A 524 13.36 -3.59 -19.76
CA TYR A 524 11.97 -3.82 -20.15
C TYR A 524 11.64 -5.30 -19.95
N GLU A 525 10.62 -5.60 -19.16
CA GLU A 525 10.38 -6.97 -18.66
C GLU A 525 10.14 -7.99 -19.78
N PRO A 526 9.36 -7.71 -20.84
CA PRO A 526 9.13 -8.67 -21.92
C PRO A 526 10.40 -9.12 -22.66
N ASP A 527 11.47 -8.32 -22.61
CA ASP A 527 12.74 -8.66 -23.27
C ASP A 527 13.66 -9.53 -22.42
N VAL A 528 13.30 -9.80 -21.16
CA VAL A 528 14.17 -10.47 -20.20
C VAL A 528 13.43 -11.54 -19.41
N GLN A 529 14.17 -12.53 -18.91
CA GLN A 529 13.63 -13.60 -18.09
C GLN A 529 14.44 -13.72 -16.81
N LEU A 530 13.81 -13.38 -15.68
CA LEU A 530 14.42 -13.54 -14.37
C LEU A 530 14.10 -14.94 -13.80
N ALA A 531 15.13 -15.63 -13.33
CA ALA A 531 14.99 -16.92 -12.67
C ALA A 531 15.76 -16.94 -11.35
N LYS A 532 15.23 -17.65 -10.35
CA LYS A 532 15.95 -18.07 -9.14
C LYS A 532 16.20 -19.57 -9.22
N GLY A 533 17.44 -19.96 -9.49
CA GLY A 533 17.75 -21.36 -9.84
C GLY A 533 17.06 -21.76 -11.15
N THR A 534 16.30 -22.86 -11.12
CA THR A 534 15.52 -23.33 -12.29
C THR A 534 14.12 -22.70 -12.37
N LYS A 535 13.68 -22.00 -11.32
CA LYS A 535 12.34 -21.40 -11.25
C LYS A 535 12.32 -20.04 -11.94
N VAL A 536 11.56 -19.93 -13.02
CA VAL A 536 11.29 -18.67 -13.72
C VAL A 536 10.27 -17.87 -12.92
N LEU A 537 10.57 -16.59 -12.70
CA LEU A 537 9.67 -15.63 -12.06
C LEU A 537 8.80 -14.95 -13.13
N LYS A 538 7.59 -14.55 -12.74
CA LYS A 538 6.56 -13.96 -13.60
C LYS A 538 6.12 -12.62 -13.05
N PHE A 539 5.85 -11.65 -13.91
CA PHE A 539 5.49 -10.29 -13.47
C PHE A 539 4.16 -9.80 -14.05
N ASP A 540 3.62 -10.52 -15.03
CA ASP A 540 2.27 -10.37 -15.56
C ASP A 540 1.46 -11.67 -15.35
N LEU A 541 0.19 -11.54 -15.01
CA LEU A 541 -0.76 -12.65 -14.86
C LEU A 541 -1.01 -13.37 -16.20
N ALA A 542 -0.87 -12.67 -17.33
CA ALA A 542 -0.97 -13.25 -18.66
C ALA A 542 0.06 -14.38 -18.86
N ASP A 543 1.27 -14.20 -18.33
CA ASP A 543 2.40 -15.14 -18.48
C ASP A 543 2.38 -16.32 -17.50
N VAL A 544 1.40 -16.33 -16.58
CA VAL A 544 1.20 -17.43 -15.64
C VAL A 544 0.46 -18.56 -16.36
N PRO A 545 1.03 -19.78 -16.42
CA PRO A 545 0.36 -20.91 -17.07
C PRO A 545 -0.92 -21.28 -16.33
N ASN A 546 -1.90 -21.86 -17.02
CA ASN A 546 -3.07 -22.40 -16.34
C ASN A 546 -2.68 -23.56 -15.42
N SER A 547 -3.33 -23.66 -14.26
CA SER A 547 -3.11 -24.75 -13.31
C SER A 547 -3.76 -26.05 -13.80
N ASN A 548 -3.17 -27.18 -13.46
CA ASN A 548 -3.76 -28.51 -13.65
C ASN A 548 -4.59 -29.00 -12.44
N VAL A 549 -4.62 -28.24 -11.34
CA VAL A 549 -5.42 -28.56 -10.14
C VAL A 549 -6.69 -27.72 -10.04
N SER A 550 -6.59 -26.45 -9.67
CA SER A 550 -7.75 -25.55 -9.57
C SER A 550 -7.39 -24.14 -10.05
N ALA A 551 -6.40 -23.50 -9.42
CA ALA A 551 -5.94 -22.17 -9.84
C ALA A 551 -4.42 -21.99 -9.63
N GLN A 552 -3.88 -20.90 -10.18
CA GLN A 552 -2.54 -20.41 -9.89
C GLN A 552 -2.62 -19.10 -9.11
N LEU A 553 -1.73 -18.93 -8.14
CA LEU A 553 -1.49 -17.67 -7.46
C LEU A 553 -0.18 -17.06 -7.97
N LEU A 554 -0.22 -15.79 -8.35
CA LEU A 554 0.94 -14.96 -8.67
C LEU A 554 1.20 -13.98 -7.53
N VAL A 555 2.46 -13.86 -7.11
CA VAL A 555 2.89 -12.86 -6.13
C VAL A 555 3.31 -11.59 -6.87
N THR A 556 2.52 -10.52 -6.76
CA THR A 556 2.78 -9.24 -7.45
C THR A 556 3.55 -8.24 -6.58
N GLN A 557 3.69 -8.53 -5.29
CA GLN A 557 4.55 -7.82 -4.35
C GLN A 557 5.12 -8.80 -3.34
N THR A 558 6.42 -8.70 -3.00
CA THR A 558 7.01 -9.52 -1.95
C THR A 558 6.20 -9.36 -0.67
N THR A 559 5.66 -10.46 -0.18
CA THR A 559 4.71 -10.47 0.93
C THR A 559 4.91 -11.72 1.79
N GLN A 560 4.00 -11.93 2.73
CA GLN A 560 4.01 -13.07 3.63
C GLN A 560 2.66 -13.78 3.58
N ILE A 561 2.70 -15.10 3.55
CA ILE A 561 1.56 -15.92 3.93
C ILE A 561 1.57 -16.11 5.44
N LYS A 562 0.40 -16.00 6.07
CA LYS A 562 0.23 -16.00 7.52
C LYS A 562 -0.75 -17.08 7.94
N ALA A 563 -0.55 -17.69 9.10
CA ALA A 563 -1.51 -18.67 9.63
C ALA A 563 -2.85 -18.01 10.03
N GLN A 564 -2.84 -16.70 10.31
CA GLN A 564 -4.00 -15.90 10.66
C GLN A 564 -3.95 -14.53 9.96
N PRO A 565 -5.10 -13.89 9.67
CA PRO A 565 -5.18 -12.59 8.99
C PRO A 565 -4.92 -11.42 9.96
N VAL A 566 -3.87 -11.51 10.77
CA VAL A 566 -3.41 -10.46 11.69
C VAL A 566 -2.06 -9.90 11.23
N ASP A 567 -1.56 -8.86 11.91
CA ASP A 567 -0.22 -8.32 11.66
C ASP A 567 0.84 -9.40 11.88
N SER A 568 1.77 -9.58 10.93
CA SER A 568 2.79 -10.63 11.01
C SER A 568 3.77 -10.45 12.17
N SER A 569 3.95 -9.22 12.68
CA SER A 569 4.75 -8.97 13.89
C SER A 569 4.20 -9.64 15.15
N LYS A 570 2.91 -10.04 15.14
CA LYS A 570 2.22 -10.73 16.24
C LYS A 570 2.26 -12.25 16.10
N LEU A 571 2.79 -12.77 14.99
CA LEU A 571 2.80 -14.19 14.70
C LEU A 571 4.19 -14.80 14.93
N PRO A 572 4.26 -16.00 15.52
CA PRO A 572 5.50 -16.77 15.58
C PRO A 572 6.06 -17.06 14.18
N ALA A 573 7.39 -17.26 14.07
CA ALA A 573 8.06 -17.47 12.80
C ALA A 573 7.56 -18.72 12.01
N ASN A 574 7.05 -19.75 12.69
CA ASN A 574 6.45 -20.93 12.03
C ASN A 574 5.00 -20.70 11.56
N GLN A 575 4.42 -19.53 11.86
CA GLN A 575 3.10 -19.12 11.40
C GLN A 575 3.17 -18.07 10.30
N VAL A 576 4.36 -17.85 9.73
CA VAL A 576 4.60 -16.90 8.65
C VAL A 576 5.60 -17.52 7.67
N ALA A 577 5.38 -17.34 6.38
CA ALA A 577 6.39 -17.65 5.36
C ALA A 577 6.44 -16.56 4.29
N ASP A 578 7.64 -16.30 3.77
CA ASP A 578 7.84 -15.28 2.75
C ASP A 578 7.42 -15.78 1.37
N LEU A 579 6.70 -14.93 0.64
CA LEU A 579 6.34 -15.12 -0.75
C LEU A 579 7.04 -14.03 -1.55
N ILE A 580 7.99 -14.43 -2.41
CA ILE A 580 8.83 -13.50 -3.13
C ILE A 580 8.11 -13.00 -4.40
N LEU A 581 8.21 -11.70 -4.68
CA LEU A 581 7.75 -11.08 -5.93
C LEU A 581 8.04 -11.96 -7.16
N GLY A 582 6.99 -12.19 -7.95
CA GLY A 582 7.00 -12.93 -9.18
C GLY A 582 7.02 -14.46 -9.04
N SER A 583 6.92 -14.98 -7.81
CA SER A 583 6.72 -16.42 -7.61
C SER A 583 5.28 -16.81 -7.96
N THR A 584 5.14 -18.00 -8.55
CA THR A 584 3.83 -18.64 -8.77
C THR A 584 3.66 -19.88 -7.89
N TYR A 585 2.42 -20.14 -7.46
CA TYR A 585 2.02 -21.28 -6.64
C TYR A 585 0.70 -21.89 -7.12
N ALA A 586 0.68 -23.20 -7.31
CA ALA A 586 -0.56 -23.92 -7.56
C ALA A 586 -1.41 -23.93 -6.27
N ILE A 587 -2.68 -23.57 -6.37
CA ILE A 587 -3.64 -23.60 -5.27
C ILE A 587 -4.80 -24.55 -5.61
N THR A 588 -5.30 -25.24 -4.59
CA THR A 588 -6.51 -26.07 -4.68
C THR A 588 -7.75 -25.30 -4.27
N GLY A 589 -7.62 -24.22 -3.49
CA GLY A 589 -8.75 -23.38 -3.10
C GLY A 589 -8.36 -22.01 -2.56
N TYR A 590 -9.35 -21.12 -2.52
CA TYR A 590 -9.22 -19.77 -1.98
C TYR A 590 -10.52 -19.28 -1.32
N ALA A 591 -10.45 -18.28 -0.44
CA ALA A 591 -11.62 -17.56 0.09
C ALA A 591 -11.26 -16.08 0.31
N CYS A 592 -12.19 -15.16 0.03
CA CYS A 592 -12.02 -13.74 0.31
C CYS A 592 -12.50 -13.43 1.73
N ILE A 593 -11.61 -12.99 2.62
CA ILE A 593 -11.97 -12.71 4.01
C ILE A 593 -11.03 -11.67 4.64
N LEU A 594 -11.59 -10.67 5.33
CA LEU A 594 -10.83 -9.68 6.12
C LEU A 594 -9.67 -9.03 5.35
N GLY A 595 -9.88 -8.67 4.09
CA GLY A 595 -8.83 -8.11 3.23
C GLY A 595 -7.68 -9.09 2.94
N HIS A 596 -7.93 -10.39 2.93
CA HIS A 596 -6.96 -11.41 2.58
C HIS A 596 -7.60 -12.49 1.71
N PHE A 597 -6.83 -13.05 0.78
CA PHE A 597 -7.13 -14.38 0.28
C PHE A 597 -6.65 -15.39 1.32
N ARG A 598 -7.57 -16.18 1.88
CA ARG A 598 -7.22 -17.46 2.52
C ARG A 598 -7.01 -18.45 1.39
N VAL A 599 -5.84 -19.07 1.27
CA VAL A 599 -5.51 -20.00 0.19
C VAL A 599 -5.15 -21.39 0.74
N THR A 600 -5.34 -22.41 -0.08
CA THR A 600 -4.74 -23.75 0.10
C THR A 600 -3.79 -24.00 -1.05
N PHE A 601 -2.48 -24.07 -0.77
CA PHE A 601 -1.48 -24.50 -1.74
C PHE A 601 -1.59 -26.01 -2.00
N ALA A 602 -1.37 -26.39 -3.25
CA ALA A 602 -1.29 -27.79 -3.65
C ALA A 602 -0.09 -28.50 -3.00
N GLU A 603 1.01 -27.76 -2.79
CA GLU A 603 2.20 -28.22 -2.08
C GLU A 603 2.41 -27.39 -0.81
N ALA A 604 2.82 -28.06 0.28
CA ALA A 604 3.09 -27.37 1.54
C ALA A 604 4.38 -26.56 1.48
N ILE A 605 4.35 -25.35 2.03
CA ILE A 605 5.57 -24.57 2.31
C ILE A 605 6.25 -25.19 3.52
N PRO A 606 7.52 -25.64 3.43
CA PRO A 606 8.16 -26.33 4.54
C PRO A 606 8.30 -25.40 5.76
N GLY A 607 7.94 -25.92 6.94
CA GLY A 607 7.92 -25.18 8.20
C GLY A 607 6.69 -24.30 8.44
N PHE A 608 5.83 -24.11 7.45
CA PHE A 608 4.58 -23.33 7.57
C PHE A 608 3.33 -24.22 7.38
N GLY A 609 3.31 -25.05 6.34
CA GLY A 609 2.14 -25.82 5.92
C GLY A 609 1.59 -25.32 4.57
N ASN A 610 0.35 -25.69 4.25
CA ASN A 610 -0.24 -25.40 2.95
C ASN A 610 -1.46 -24.47 3.00
N VAL A 611 -1.91 -24.04 4.18
CA VAL A 611 -3.08 -23.16 4.33
C VAL A 611 -2.71 -21.90 5.08
N GLY A 612 -3.09 -20.74 4.52
CA GLY A 612 -2.82 -19.45 5.15
C GLY A 612 -3.51 -18.28 4.46
N PHE A 613 -3.21 -17.08 4.93
CA PHE A 613 -3.82 -15.82 4.54
C PHE A 613 -2.77 -14.91 3.91
N ILE A 614 -3.07 -14.37 2.73
CA ILE A 614 -2.20 -13.46 1.99
C ILE A 614 -2.97 -12.17 1.72
N TYR A 615 -2.32 -11.03 1.93
CA TYR A 615 -2.96 -9.74 1.67
C TYR A 615 -3.32 -9.61 0.19
N TRP A 616 -4.58 -9.30 -0.10
CA TRP A 616 -5.13 -9.48 -1.45
C TRP A 616 -4.47 -8.58 -2.50
N GLN A 617 -3.97 -7.39 -2.13
CA GLN A 617 -3.33 -6.47 -3.07
C GLN A 617 -1.91 -6.91 -3.48
N HIS A 618 -1.32 -7.88 -2.77
CA HIS A 618 0.03 -8.35 -3.07
C HIS A 618 0.05 -9.60 -3.97
N VAL A 619 -1.12 -10.10 -4.36
CA VAL A 619 -1.26 -11.31 -5.15
C VAL A 619 -2.37 -11.18 -6.18
N GLN A 620 -2.29 -11.99 -7.23
CA GLN A 620 -3.38 -12.22 -8.17
C GLN A 620 -3.64 -13.72 -8.29
N ILE A 621 -4.89 -14.11 -8.55
CA ILE A 621 -5.27 -15.51 -8.74
C ILE A 621 -5.80 -15.70 -10.15
N LYS A 622 -5.30 -16.71 -10.87
CA LYS A 622 -5.76 -17.11 -12.20
C LYS A 622 -6.46 -18.47 -12.14
N LYS A 623 -7.74 -18.50 -12.52
CA LYS A 623 -8.56 -19.71 -12.63
C LYS A 623 -9.18 -19.76 -14.03
N ASN A 624 -9.02 -20.89 -14.73
CA ASN A 624 -9.55 -21.09 -16.09
C ASN A 624 -9.18 -19.95 -17.07
N GLY A 625 -7.92 -19.49 -17.02
CA GLY A 625 -7.41 -18.40 -17.87
C GLY A 625 -7.85 -16.99 -17.48
N LYS A 626 -8.72 -16.82 -16.47
CA LYS A 626 -9.24 -15.53 -16.02
C LYS A 626 -8.75 -15.18 -14.61
N GLU A 627 -8.63 -13.89 -14.35
CA GLU A 627 -8.37 -13.39 -13.01
C GLU A 627 -9.58 -13.64 -12.10
N VAL A 628 -9.31 -14.05 -10.87
CA VAL A 628 -10.30 -14.12 -9.79
C VAL A 628 -10.18 -12.83 -8.98
N PRO A 629 -11.15 -11.90 -9.07
CA PRO A 629 -11.10 -10.67 -8.29
C PRO A 629 -11.32 -10.95 -6.80
N PHE A 630 -10.74 -10.11 -5.95
CA PHE A 630 -11.06 -10.11 -4.53
C PHE A 630 -12.47 -9.51 -4.33
N ASP A 631 -13.43 -10.33 -3.93
CA ASP A 631 -14.79 -9.91 -3.57
C ASP A 631 -14.93 -9.76 -2.05
N PRO A 632 -15.05 -8.53 -1.50
CA PRO A 632 -15.24 -8.32 -0.08
C PRO A 632 -16.60 -8.82 0.44
N ASN A 633 -17.56 -9.11 -0.45
CA ASN A 633 -18.88 -9.65 -0.13
C ASN A 633 -19.00 -11.14 -0.47
N ALA A 634 -17.89 -11.83 -0.72
CA ALA A 634 -17.90 -13.26 -1.01
C ALA A 634 -18.58 -14.06 0.11
N LEU A 635 -19.21 -15.16 -0.28
CA LEU A 635 -19.76 -16.11 0.68
C LEU A 635 -18.63 -16.93 1.29
N THR A 636 -18.61 -16.99 2.62
CA THR A 636 -17.68 -17.83 3.36
C THR A 636 -18.41 -18.64 4.41
N MET A 637 -17.85 -19.80 4.72
CA MET A 637 -18.33 -20.69 5.77
C MET A 637 -17.18 -21.01 6.71
N THR A 638 -17.39 -20.82 8.01
CA THR A 638 -16.44 -21.16 9.06
C THR A 638 -16.93 -22.37 9.84
N MET A 639 -16.08 -23.37 10.04
CA MET A 639 -16.44 -24.55 10.82
C MET A 639 -16.49 -24.24 12.32
N LEU A 640 -17.63 -24.44 12.97
CA LEU A 640 -17.81 -24.26 14.43
C LEU A 640 -17.40 -25.51 15.23
N GLN A 641 -17.34 -26.66 14.56
CA GLN A 641 -16.81 -27.92 15.05
C GLN A 641 -16.19 -28.70 13.87
N ALA A 642 -15.36 -29.70 14.16
CA ALA A 642 -14.88 -30.59 13.10
C ALA A 642 -16.07 -31.38 12.53
N THR A 643 -16.34 -31.22 11.23
CA THR A 643 -17.55 -31.78 10.60
C THR A 643 -17.16 -32.65 9.41
N VAL A 644 -17.85 -33.78 9.28
CA VAL A 644 -17.76 -34.64 8.09
C VAL A 644 -18.54 -33.98 6.95
N PHE A 645 -17.84 -33.62 5.89
CA PHE A 645 -18.43 -33.21 4.61
C PHE A 645 -18.72 -34.46 3.79
N LYS A 646 -19.98 -34.59 3.35
CA LYS A 646 -20.52 -35.85 2.84
C LYS A 646 -20.93 -35.70 1.39
N LYS A 647 -20.83 -36.75 0.56
CA LYS A 647 -21.43 -36.73 -0.79
C LYS A 647 -22.93 -36.93 -0.80
N ARG A 648 -23.50 -37.44 0.30
CA ARG A 648 -24.94 -37.71 0.47
C ARG A 648 -25.39 -37.31 1.88
N PRO A 649 -26.62 -36.82 2.08
CA PRO A 649 -27.13 -36.39 3.38
C PRO A 649 -27.59 -37.59 4.23
N VAL A 650 -26.66 -38.49 4.54
CA VAL A 650 -26.90 -39.68 5.39
C VAL A 650 -25.92 -39.72 6.56
N GLU A 651 -26.16 -40.61 7.51
CA GLU A 651 -25.23 -40.87 8.61
C GLU A 651 -23.81 -41.17 8.10
N ALA A 652 -22.80 -40.56 8.73
CA ALA A 652 -21.42 -40.64 8.26
C ALA A 652 -20.85 -42.08 8.29
N SER A 653 -21.44 -42.96 9.11
CA SER A 653 -21.12 -44.39 9.19
C SER A 653 -21.55 -45.18 7.95
N LYS A 654 -22.50 -44.65 7.15
CA LYS A 654 -23.01 -45.28 5.92
C LYS A 654 -22.28 -44.82 4.65
N LEU A 655 -21.24 -44.01 4.80
CA LEU A 655 -20.45 -43.44 3.69
C LEU A 655 -19.09 -44.14 3.60
N THR A 656 -18.68 -44.42 2.35
CA THR A 656 -17.32 -44.90 2.07
C THR A 656 -16.28 -43.79 2.27
N ALA A 657 -14.99 -44.15 2.30
CA ALA A 657 -13.91 -43.18 2.49
C ALA A 657 -13.80 -42.12 1.39
N THR A 658 -14.32 -42.39 0.18
CA THR A 658 -14.33 -41.44 -0.96
C THR A 658 -15.60 -40.58 -1.00
N GLU A 659 -16.60 -40.92 -0.19
CA GLU A 659 -17.86 -40.18 -0.05
C GLU A 659 -17.86 -39.25 1.17
N ARG A 660 -16.76 -39.19 1.92
CA ARG A 660 -16.63 -38.35 3.10
C ARG A 660 -15.24 -37.76 3.25
N THR A 661 -15.17 -36.53 3.72
CA THR A 661 -13.92 -35.88 4.12
C THR A 661 -14.18 -35.02 5.36
N THR A 662 -13.16 -34.76 6.18
CA THR A 662 -13.33 -34.00 7.42
C THR A 662 -12.88 -32.56 7.20
N LEU A 663 -13.76 -31.61 7.51
CA LEU A 663 -13.43 -30.19 7.53
C LEU A 663 -12.98 -29.82 8.96
N PRO A 664 -11.74 -29.30 9.14
CA PRO A 664 -11.22 -28.95 10.46
C PRO A 664 -11.99 -27.81 11.14
N LEU A 665 -12.11 -27.89 12.47
CA LEU A 665 -12.62 -26.81 13.32
C LEU A 665 -11.91 -25.48 13.02
N GLY A 666 -12.67 -24.38 12.98
CA GLY A 666 -12.17 -23.02 12.79
C GLY A 666 -11.70 -22.70 11.36
N ARG A 667 -11.65 -23.69 10.45
CA ARG A 667 -11.26 -23.44 9.07
C ARG A 667 -12.37 -22.68 8.33
N VAL A 668 -11.96 -21.63 7.63
CA VAL A 668 -12.81 -20.82 6.75
C VAL A 668 -12.72 -21.37 5.34
N TYR A 669 -13.84 -21.60 4.66
CA TYR A 669 -13.90 -21.98 3.25
C TYR A 669 -14.67 -20.93 2.46
N GLY A 670 -14.27 -20.72 1.19
CA GLY A 670 -15.08 -19.94 0.25
C GLY A 670 -16.20 -20.81 -0.28
N VAL A 671 -17.39 -20.23 -0.39
CA VAL A 671 -18.60 -20.91 -0.86
C VAL A 671 -19.01 -20.29 -2.19
N GLU A 672 -19.11 -21.13 -3.21
CA GLU A 672 -19.61 -20.73 -4.53
C GLU A 672 -21.13 -20.74 -4.55
N SER A 673 -21.75 -21.78 -3.98
CA SER A 673 -23.20 -21.88 -3.83
C SER A 673 -23.59 -22.78 -2.66
N TYR A 674 -24.81 -22.61 -2.14
CA TYR A 674 -25.40 -23.49 -1.14
C TYR A 674 -26.92 -23.63 -1.32
N GLY A 675 -27.50 -24.69 -0.77
CA GLY A 675 -28.96 -24.90 -0.74
C GLY A 675 -29.34 -25.93 0.32
N LEU A 676 -30.58 -25.85 0.84
CA LEU A 676 -31.11 -26.81 1.80
C LEU A 676 -31.65 -28.06 1.07
N GLU A 677 -31.25 -29.23 1.53
CA GLU A 677 -31.73 -30.53 1.06
C GLU A 677 -31.96 -31.44 2.29
N GLY A 678 -33.23 -31.60 2.67
CA GLY A 678 -33.60 -32.21 3.95
C GLY A 678 -33.14 -31.37 5.15
N ASP A 679 -32.47 -32.00 6.10
CA ASP A 679 -31.85 -31.38 7.29
C ASP A 679 -30.38 -30.96 7.05
N HIS A 680 -29.87 -31.11 5.83
CA HIS A 680 -28.50 -30.79 5.47
C HIS A 680 -28.43 -29.61 4.48
N LEU A 681 -27.34 -28.84 4.57
CA LEU A 681 -26.94 -27.89 3.54
C LEU A 681 -26.03 -28.57 2.52
N LYS A 682 -26.44 -28.56 1.25
CA LYS A 682 -25.58 -28.87 0.11
C LYS A 682 -24.77 -27.62 -0.23
N ILE A 683 -23.45 -27.74 -0.31
CA ILE A 683 -22.51 -26.63 -0.48
C ILE A 683 -21.53 -26.99 -1.59
N SER A 684 -21.30 -26.04 -2.50
CA SER A 684 -20.17 -26.06 -3.45
C SER A 684 -19.10 -25.06 -2.99
N LEU A 685 -17.89 -25.55 -2.80
CA LEU A 685 -16.75 -24.77 -2.33
C LEU A 685 -15.95 -24.20 -3.51
N THR A 686 -15.24 -23.11 -3.26
CA THR A 686 -14.17 -22.61 -4.14
C THR A 686 -12.87 -23.42 -4.01
N GLU A 687 -12.88 -24.48 -3.21
CA GLU A 687 -11.74 -25.36 -2.90
C GLU A 687 -12.03 -26.78 -3.37
N GLU A 688 -11.11 -27.34 -4.16
CA GLU A 688 -11.12 -28.75 -4.54
C GLU A 688 -10.49 -29.59 -3.42
N LEU A 689 -11.30 -30.45 -2.79
CA LEU A 689 -10.85 -31.31 -1.71
C LEU A 689 -10.27 -32.63 -2.28
N PRO A 690 -9.06 -33.03 -1.86
CA PRO A 690 -8.41 -34.24 -2.38
C PRO A 690 -9.30 -35.48 -2.30
N ASN A 691 -9.44 -36.19 -3.43
CA ASN A 691 -10.25 -37.41 -3.58
C ASN A 691 -11.74 -37.28 -3.27
N PHE A 692 -12.26 -36.07 -3.09
CA PHE A 692 -13.66 -35.80 -2.76
C PHE A 692 -14.35 -34.93 -3.82
N GLY A 693 -13.68 -33.87 -4.28
CA GLY A 693 -14.24 -32.80 -5.12
C GLY A 693 -14.59 -31.55 -4.30
N ASN A 694 -15.39 -30.64 -4.83
CA ASN A 694 -15.74 -29.38 -4.18
C ASN A 694 -17.19 -29.29 -3.65
N THR A 695 -18.05 -30.27 -3.96
CA THR A 695 -19.47 -30.24 -3.56
C THR A 695 -19.83 -31.35 -2.57
N GLY A 696 -20.59 -31.02 -1.53
CA GLY A 696 -21.01 -31.96 -0.50
C GLY A 696 -22.05 -31.40 0.47
N PHE A 697 -22.35 -32.14 1.53
CA PHE A 697 -23.38 -31.86 2.52
C PHE A 697 -22.80 -31.65 3.93
N VAL A 698 -23.32 -30.66 4.66
CA VAL A 698 -23.03 -30.38 6.09
C VAL A 698 -24.31 -30.13 6.88
N LEU A 699 -24.26 -30.26 8.20
CA LEU A 699 -25.35 -29.82 9.07
C LEU A 699 -25.27 -28.30 9.32
N PRO A 700 -26.38 -27.55 9.22
CA PRO A 700 -26.39 -26.09 9.41
C PRO A 700 -25.81 -25.62 10.75
N ASN A 701 -26.08 -26.36 11.84
CA ASN A 701 -25.61 -26.00 13.19
C ASN A 701 -24.09 -26.15 13.39
N SER A 702 -23.38 -26.78 12.46
CA SER A 702 -21.94 -27.06 12.58
C SER A 702 -21.06 -25.98 11.95
N ILE A 703 -21.67 -24.93 11.41
CA ILE A 703 -21.05 -23.94 10.53
C ILE A 703 -21.58 -22.54 10.84
N GLN A 704 -20.77 -21.52 10.53
CA GLN A 704 -21.18 -20.13 10.51
C GLN A 704 -21.00 -19.58 9.09
N PHE A 705 -22.09 -19.10 8.49
CA PHE A 705 -22.05 -18.42 7.21
C PHE A 705 -21.81 -16.92 7.37
N LYS A 706 -21.04 -16.36 6.44
CA LYS A 706 -20.88 -14.92 6.29
C LYS A 706 -20.99 -14.50 4.83
N ARG A 707 -21.52 -13.30 4.63
CA ARG A 707 -21.41 -12.55 3.36
C ARG A 707 -20.62 -11.29 3.66
N GLY A 708 -19.36 -11.28 3.21
CA GLY A 708 -18.37 -10.33 3.74
C GLY A 708 -18.25 -10.47 5.26
N ASP A 709 -18.47 -9.39 5.99
CA ASP A 709 -18.38 -9.38 7.46
C ASP A 709 -19.69 -9.75 8.17
N LYS A 710 -20.81 -9.83 7.44
CA LYS A 710 -22.13 -10.08 8.02
C LYS A 710 -22.38 -11.56 8.21
N ILE A 711 -22.50 -11.99 9.47
CA ILE A 711 -23.01 -13.31 9.83
C ILE A 711 -24.48 -13.36 9.45
N PHE A 712 -24.90 -14.47 8.84
CA PHE A 712 -26.31 -14.74 8.59
C PHE A 712 -26.57 -16.22 8.75
N ASP A 713 -27.81 -16.55 9.11
CA ASP A 713 -28.27 -17.94 9.12
C ASP A 713 -28.48 -18.37 7.67
N PRO A 714 -27.80 -19.42 7.17
CA PRO A 714 -28.08 -19.95 5.84
C PRO A 714 -29.48 -20.59 5.72
N VAL A 715 -30.15 -20.82 6.86
CA VAL A 715 -31.49 -21.42 6.98
C VAL A 715 -32.30 -20.62 8.02
N PRO A 716 -32.61 -19.33 7.79
CA PRO A 716 -33.35 -18.51 8.76
C PRO A 716 -34.68 -19.16 9.18
N ASN A 717 -35.03 -18.97 10.46
CA ASN A 717 -36.28 -19.47 11.03
C ASN A 717 -37.51 -18.69 10.52
N ASP A 718 -37.29 -17.48 10.01
CA ASP A 718 -38.29 -16.62 9.40
C ASP A 718 -37.85 -16.14 8.01
N VAL A 719 -38.76 -16.23 7.06
CA VAL A 719 -38.62 -15.70 5.70
C VAL A 719 -39.91 -14.98 5.37
N GLU A 720 -39.83 -13.75 4.90
CA GLU A 720 -40.96 -13.04 4.30
C GLU A 720 -40.50 -12.38 3.00
N LEU A 721 -41.14 -12.77 1.89
CA LEU A 721 -40.90 -12.22 0.57
C LEU A 721 -41.85 -11.05 0.32
N ASN A 722 -41.34 -9.99 -0.31
CA ASN A 722 -42.14 -8.82 -0.66
C ASN A 722 -43.00 -9.06 -1.92
N VAL A 723 -43.84 -10.08 -1.89
CA VAL A 723 -44.77 -10.45 -2.95
C VAL A 723 -46.03 -9.61 -2.79
N PRO A 724 -46.51 -8.92 -3.85
CA PRO A 724 -47.74 -8.14 -3.77
C PRO A 724 -48.95 -9.04 -3.50
N TYR A 725 -49.99 -8.46 -2.91
CA TYR A 725 -51.28 -9.12 -2.74
C TYR A 725 -52.23 -8.73 -3.86
N PHE A 726 -52.87 -9.71 -4.49
CA PHE A 726 -53.99 -9.53 -5.43
C PHE A 726 -55.20 -10.33 -4.92
N SER A 727 -56.36 -9.70 -4.98
CA SER A 727 -57.65 -10.30 -4.59
C SER A 727 -58.34 -10.83 -5.84
N GLN A 728 -58.68 -12.12 -5.88
CA GLN A 728 -59.42 -12.66 -7.03
C GLN A 728 -60.85 -12.10 -7.10
N ARG A 729 -61.37 -11.52 -6.01
CA ARG A 729 -62.68 -10.86 -5.95
C ARG A 729 -62.70 -9.54 -6.73
N ASP A 730 -61.52 -9.01 -7.05
CA ASP A 730 -61.37 -7.82 -7.89
C ASP A 730 -61.43 -8.20 -9.38
N ASN A 731 -61.41 -9.50 -9.72
CA ASN A 731 -61.49 -9.96 -11.09
C ASN A 731 -62.92 -9.76 -11.63
N PRO A 732 -63.11 -9.01 -12.73
CA PRO A 732 -64.44 -8.74 -13.28
C PRO A 732 -65.10 -9.97 -13.91
N ARG A 733 -64.36 -11.07 -14.11
CA ARG A 733 -64.84 -12.31 -14.73
C ARG A 733 -64.37 -13.51 -13.92
N PHE A 734 -65.28 -14.44 -13.64
CA PHE A 734 -64.98 -15.71 -12.98
C PHE A 734 -64.27 -15.55 -11.63
N ASP A 735 -64.58 -14.50 -10.86
CA ASP A 735 -64.03 -14.27 -9.52
C ASP A 735 -64.15 -15.51 -8.60
N TRP A 736 -65.19 -16.34 -8.79
CA TRP A 736 -65.39 -17.61 -8.11
C TRP A 736 -64.44 -18.75 -8.53
N SER A 737 -63.56 -18.56 -9.53
CA SER A 737 -62.74 -19.63 -10.15
C SER A 737 -61.36 -19.17 -10.67
N THR A 738 -60.85 -18.04 -10.17
CA THR A 738 -59.58 -17.44 -10.62
C THR A 738 -58.44 -17.47 -9.59
N CYS A 739 -58.60 -18.21 -8.48
CA CYS A 739 -57.55 -18.35 -7.45
C CYS A 739 -56.18 -18.73 -8.04
N ASN A 740 -56.18 -19.65 -9.02
CA ASN A 740 -55.00 -20.10 -9.78
C ASN A 740 -54.22 -18.94 -10.44
N VAL A 741 -54.84 -18.24 -11.39
CA VAL A 741 -54.20 -17.17 -12.17
C VAL A 741 -53.89 -15.96 -11.31
N THR A 742 -54.68 -15.66 -10.28
CA THR A 742 -54.39 -14.60 -9.31
C THR A 742 -53.16 -14.93 -8.46
N ALA A 743 -53.03 -16.18 -7.97
CA ALA A 743 -51.84 -16.61 -7.23
C ALA A 743 -50.57 -16.58 -8.12
N ILE A 744 -50.66 -17.06 -9.36
CA ILE A 744 -49.54 -16.99 -10.32
C ILE A 744 -49.20 -15.53 -10.67
N ALA A 745 -50.18 -14.66 -10.85
CA ALA A 745 -49.96 -13.23 -11.11
C ALA A 745 -49.15 -12.58 -9.99
N MET A 746 -49.44 -12.88 -8.72
CA MET A 746 -48.65 -12.37 -7.58
C MET A 746 -47.17 -12.79 -7.69
N VAL A 747 -46.90 -14.05 -8.04
CA VAL A 747 -45.53 -14.57 -8.23
C VAL A 747 -44.82 -13.94 -9.43
N LEU A 748 -45.49 -13.83 -10.58
CA LEU A 748 -44.92 -13.19 -11.77
C LEU A 748 -44.66 -11.70 -11.54
N TYR A 749 -45.56 -11.02 -10.84
CA TYR A 749 -45.39 -9.61 -10.49
C TYR A 749 -44.21 -9.39 -9.54
N TYR A 750 -44.00 -10.30 -8.58
CA TYR A 750 -42.80 -10.32 -7.73
C TYR A 750 -41.52 -10.43 -8.57
N TYR A 751 -41.54 -11.20 -9.65
CA TYR A 751 -40.43 -11.26 -10.61
C TYR A 751 -40.34 -10.07 -11.57
N GLY A 752 -41.23 -9.07 -11.46
CA GLY A 752 -41.18 -7.84 -12.24
C GLY A 752 -42.10 -7.82 -13.46
N VAL A 753 -42.92 -8.85 -13.68
CA VAL A 753 -43.91 -8.87 -14.76
C VAL A 753 -45.02 -7.88 -14.47
N ARG A 754 -45.51 -7.19 -15.51
CA ARG A 754 -46.64 -6.27 -15.46
C ARG A 754 -47.57 -6.59 -16.62
N SER A 755 -48.86 -6.25 -16.49
CA SER A 755 -49.80 -6.43 -17.60
C SER A 755 -49.35 -5.60 -18.81
N LYS A 756 -49.43 -6.22 -20.00
CA LYS A 756 -49.16 -5.59 -21.28
C LYS A 756 -50.31 -4.68 -21.73
N TRP A 757 -51.51 -4.86 -21.18
CA TRP A 757 -52.72 -4.13 -21.59
C TRP A 757 -53.11 -3.00 -20.62
N GLY A 758 -52.28 -2.74 -19.59
CA GLY A 758 -52.51 -1.65 -18.64
C GLY A 758 -53.62 -1.93 -17.60
N GLY A 759 -54.04 -3.19 -17.46
CA GLY A 759 -55.03 -3.66 -16.47
C GLY A 759 -54.43 -4.62 -15.44
N GLN A 760 -55.27 -5.43 -14.79
CA GLN A 760 -54.83 -6.45 -13.83
C GLN A 760 -54.08 -7.57 -14.56
N LEU A 761 -53.02 -8.08 -13.94
CA LEU A 761 -52.19 -9.10 -14.59
C LEU A 761 -52.93 -10.44 -14.67
N GLU A 762 -53.64 -10.80 -13.62
CA GLU A 762 -54.45 -12.00 -13.49
C GLU A 762 -55.57 -12.10 -14.54
N ASP A 763 -56.13 -10.97 -14.99
CA ASP A 763 -57.11 -10.95 -16.09
C ASP A 763 -56.49 -11.25 -17.45
N GLU A 764 -55.26 -10.77 -17.68
CA GLU A 764 -54.47 -11.09 -18.87
C GLU A 764 -54.06 -12.57 -18.87
N LEU A 765 -53.63 -13.09 -17.71
CA LEU A 765 -53.30 -14.50 -17.53
C LEU A 765 -54.53 -15.40 -17.72
N LEU A 766 -55.70 -15.00 -17.22
CA LEU A 766 -56.96 -15.71 -17.45
C LEU A 766 -57.31 -15.76 -18.93
N GLN A 767 -57.20 -14.62 -19.62
CA GLN A 767 -57.47 -14.55 -21.05
C GLN A 767 -56.50 -15.45 -21.83
N TRP A 768 -55.22 -15.47 -21.45
CA TRP A 768 -54.24 -16.36 -22.05
C TRP A 768 -54.64 -17.83 -21.93
N CYS A 769 -55.10 -18.27 -20.75
CA CYS A 769 -55.57 -19.65 -20.57
C CYS A 769 -56.75 -19.98 -21.51
N PHE A 770 -57.69 -19.05 -21.66
CA PHE A 770 -58.85 -19.23 -22.54
C PHE A 770 -58.44 -19.30 -24.02
N ASP A 771 -57.53 -18.44 -24.44
CA ASP A 771 -57.05 -18.41 -25.81
C ASP A 771 -56.24 -19.69 -26.13
N TYR A 772 -55.53 -20.23 -25.14
CA TYR A 772 -54.70 -21.43 -25.29
C TYR A 772 -55.51 -22.74 -25.31
N ALA A 773 -56.49 -22.89 -24.42
CA ALA A 773 -57.18 -24.17 -24.19
C ALA A 773 -58.70 -24.07 -23.93
N GLY A 774 -59.31 -22.91 -24.14
CA GLY A 774 -60.75 -22.68 -23.98
C GLY A 774 -61.17 -22.26 -22.56
N GLN A 775 -62.41 -21.81 -22.42
CA GLN A 775 -62.95 -21.36 -21.13
C GLN A 775 -63.03 -22.52 -20.11
N GLY A 776 -62.53 -22.28 -18.90
CA GLY A 776 -62.44 -23.30 -17.84
C GLY A 776 -61.07 -23.96 -17.72
N SER A 777 -60.15 -23.72 -18.67
CA SER A 777 -58.80 -24.29 -18.68
C SER A 777 -57.88 -23.78 -17.57
N GLN A 778 -58.23 -22.68 -16.90
CA GLN A 778 -57.42 -22.10 -15.82
C GLN A 778 -57.34 -22.99 -14.57
N THR A 779 -58.18 -24.02 -14.46
CA THR A 779 -58.11 -25.02 -13.39
C THR A 779 -57.19 -26.20 -13.71
N ASP A 780 -56.69 -26.31 -14.93
CA ASP A 780 -55.78 -27.39 -15.36
C ASP A 780 -54.32 -26.98 -15.11
N HIS A 781 -53.64 -27.70 -14.21
CA HIS A 781 -52.24 -27.42 -13.87
C HIS A 781 -51.26 -27.57 -15.05
N SER A 782 -51.59 -28.35 -16.09
CA SER A 782 -50.79 -28.43 -17.31
C SER A 782 -50.88 -27.15 -18.14
N VAL A 783 -52.08 -26.55 -18.22
CA VAL A 783 -52.32 -25.25 -18.87
C VAL A 783 -51.64 -24.13 -18.09
N LEU A 784 -51.74 -24.13 -16.76
CA LEU A 784 -51.03 -23.18 -15.89
C LEU A 784 -49.50 -23.28 -16.05
N SER A 785 -48.97 -24.49 -16.21
CA SER A 785 -47.54 -24.68 -16.46
C SER A 785 -47.13 -24.09 -17.82
N ALA A 786 -47.94 -24.31 -18.87
CA ALA A 786 -47.71 -23.72 -20.19
C ALA A 786 -47.77 -22.18 -20.15
N LEU A 787 -48.72 -21.61 -19.39
CA LEU A 787 -48.83 -20.17 -19.15
C LEU A 787 -47.53 -19.61 -18.55
N ILE A 788 -47.03 -20.22 -17.48
CA ILE A 788 -45.81 -19.74 -16.78
C ILE A 788 -44.61 -19.76 -17.74
N GLN A 789 -44.49 -20.82 -18.55
CA GLN A 789 -43.44 -20.93 -19.58
C GLN A 789 -43.57 -19.87 -20.68
N ALA A 790 -44.80 -19.57 -21.12
CA ALA A 790 -45.06 -18.55 -22.14
C ALA A 790 -44.66 -17.14 -21.68
N TYR A 791 -44.65 -16.89 -20.37
CA TYR A 791 -44.15 -15.65 -19.77
C TYR A 791 -42.63 -15.66 -19.49
N GLY A 792 -41.90 -16.69 -19.94
CA GLY A 792 -40.44 -16.76 -19.89
C GLY A 792 -39.87 -17.34 -18.60
N PHE A 793 -40.69 -18.02 -17.79
CA PHE A 793 -40.27 -18.61 -16.53
C PHE A 793 -40.20 -20.13 -16.60
N LYS A 794 -39.32 -20.71 -15.79
CA LYS A 794 -39.31 -22.16 -15.55
C LYS A 794 -40.36 -22.48 -14.51
N THR A 795 -41.12 -23.55 -14.74
CA THR A 795 -42.10 -24.07 -13.79
C THR A 795 -41.90 -25.56 -13.57
N SER A 796 -42.19 -26.02 -12.36
CA SER A 796 -42.27 -27.44 -12.02
C SER A 796 -43.45 -27.66 -11.07
N PHE A 797 -44.57 -28.13 -11.62
CA PHE A 797 -45.70 -28.62 -10.85
C PHE A 797 -45.48 -30.07 -10.44
N ASP A 798 -45.76 -30.39 -9.18
CA ASP A 798 -45.74 -31.75 -8.66
C ASP A 798 -46.77 -31.87 -7.54
N THR A 799 -47.35 -33.06 -7.41
CA THR A 799 -48.36 -33.42 -6.41
C THR A 799 -47.75 -34.12 -5.19
N THR A 800 -46.45 -34.42 -5.24
CA THR A 800 -45.72 -35.20 -4.24
C THR A 800 -44.59 -34.42 -3.56
N ARG A 801 -44.68 -33.08 -3.55
CA ARG A 801 -43.67 -32.23 -2.91
C ARG A 801 -43.58 -32.51 -1.41
N LYS A 802 -42.39 -32.28 -0.86
CA LYS A 802 -42.16 -32.27 0.59
C LYS A 802 -42.15 -30.85 1.11
N TRP A 803 -42.51 -30.68 2.38
CA TRP A 803 -42.43 -29.38 3.06
C TRP A 803 -41.00 -28.85 3.14
N ALA A 804 -39.99 -29.73 3.10
CA ALA A 804 -38.59 -29.34 2.96
C ALA A 804 -38.30 -28.63 1.62
N ASP A 805 -38.92 -29.09 0.52
CA ASP A 805 -38.76 -28.47 -0.80
C ASP A 805 -39.42 -27.08 -0.80
N VAL A 806 -40.61 -26.96 -0.21
CA VAL A 806 -41.32 -25.70 0.00
C VAL A 806 -40.47 -24.70 0.79
N ARG A 807 -39.86 -25.14 1.90
CA ARG A 807 -38.94 -24.29 2.67
C ARG A 807 -37.71 -23.89 1.85
N SER A 808 -37.15 -24.80 1.05
CA SER A 808 -35.98 -24.53 0.21
C SER A 808 -36.29 -23.46 -0.85
N GLU A 809 -37.45 -23.51 -1.49
CA GLU A 809 -37.88 -22.46 -2.44
C GLU A 809 -38.00 -21.08 -1.77
N LEU A 810 -38.68 -21.00 -0.63
CA LEU A 810 -38.84 -19.75 0.12
C LEU A 810 -37.49 -19.20 0.60
N LEU A 811 -36.59 -20.05 1.10
CA LEU A 811 -35.20 -19.69 1.44
C LEU A 811 -34.43 -19.09 0.27
N ASN A 812 -34.66 -19.60 -0.93
CA ASN A 812 -34.07 -19.09 -2.16
C ASN A 812 -34.83 -17.87 -2.74
N ARG A 813 -35.73 -17.26 -1.96
CA ARG A 813 -36.56 -16.12 -2.36
C ARG A 813 -37.45 -16.40 -3.57
N ARG A 814 -38.00 -17.61 -3.64
CA ARG A 814 -38.96 -18.02 -4.66
C ARG A 814 -40.31 -18.29 -4.01
N PRO A 815 -41.34 -17.45 -4.25
CA PRO A 815 -42.67 -17.68 -3.72
C PRO A 815 -43.34 -18.85 -4.44
N ILE A 816 -44.31 -19.48 -3.78
CA ILE A 816 -44.88 -20.76 -4.19
C ILE A 816 -46.38 -20.61 -4.38
N VAL A 817 -46.91 -21.17 -5.46
CA VAL A 817 -48.35 -21.32 -5.65
C VAL A 817 -48.75 -22.69 -5.14
N LEU A 818 -49.51 -22.72 -4.04
CA LEU A 818 -49.90 -23.92 -3.31
C LEU A 818 -51.38 -24.22 -3.53
N ALA A 819 -51.70 -25.45 -3.91
CA ALA A 819 -53.07 -25.95 -4.00
C ALA A 819 -53.43 -26.80 -2.78
N GLY A 820 -54.68 -26.75 -2.34
CA GLY A 820 -55.18 -27.58 -1.26
C GLY A 820 -56.71 -27.51 -1.08
N ASP A 821 -57.21 -28.30 -0.14
CA ASP A 821 -58.63 -28.42 0.20
C ASP A 821 -59.06 -27.36 1.25
N PHE A 822 -58.68 -26.09 1.03
CA PHE A 822 -59.10 -24.98 1.90
C PHE A 822 -60.61 -24.73 1.82
N THR A 823 -61.24 -25.16 0.72
CA THR A 823 -62.70 -25.24 0.55
C THR A 823 -63.08 -26.63 0.02
N ALA A 824 -64.37 -26.97 0.02
CA ALA A 824 -64.87 -28.24 -0.51
C ALA A 824 -64.58 -28.44 -2.02
N ALA A 825 -64.33 -27.37 -2.78
CA ALA A 825 -63.99 -27.43 -4.20
C ALA A 825 -62.48 -27.34 -4.46
N GLY A 826 -61.66 -27.23 -3.41
CA GLY A 826 -60.25 -26.86 -3.48
C GLY A 826 -60.04 -25.34 -3.58
N HIS A 827 -58.81 -24.91 -3.32
CA HIS A 827 -58.39 -23.50 -3.42
C HIS A 827 -56.88 -23.41 -3.64
N ILE A 828 -56.42 -22.28 -4.18
CA ILE A 828 -55.01 -22.03 -4.48
C ILE A 828 -54.59 -20.70 -3.85
N ILE A 829 -53.51 -20.75 -3.08
CA ILE A 829 -52.94 -19.61 -2.36
C ILE A 829 -51.47 -19.41 -2.74
N THR A 830 -50.91 -18.24 -2.41
CA THR A 830 -49.48 -17.98 -2.61
C THR A 830 -48.75 -18.00 -1.27
N LEU A 831 -47.81 -18.93 -1.08
CA LEU A 831 -46.88 -18.87 0.05
C LEU A 831 -45.80 -17.85 -0.24
N ILE A 832 -45.62 -16.91 0.67
CA ILE A 832 -44.65 -15.82 0.57
C ILE A 832 -43.62 -15.87 1.68
N GLY A 833 -43.70 -16.82 2.58
CA GLY A 833 -42.82 -16.87 3.73
C GLY A 833 -43.18 -17.96 4.73
N TYR A 834 -42.41 -18.03 5.80
CA TYR A 834 -42.67 -18.87 6.95
C TYR A 834 -42.02 -18.26 8.20
N ASN A 835 -42.49 -18.64 9.38
CA ASN A 835 -41.84 -18.34 10.66
C ASN A 835 -41.97 -19.52 11.63
N SER A 836 -41.74 -19.33 12.93
CA SER A 836 -41.92 -20.40 13.94
C SER A 836 -43.37 -20.88 14.11
N GLU A 837 -44.35 -20.09 13.70
CA GLU A 837 -45.79 -20.33 13.91
C GLU A 837 -46.45 -21.02 12.72
N GLY A 838 -46.02 -20.69 11.50
CA GLY A 838 -46.65 -21.21 10.28
C GLY A 838 -46.05 -20.67 8.99
N TYR A 839 -46.82 -20.79 7.90
CA TYR A 839 -46.53 -20.17 6.62
C TYR A 839 -47.20 -18.80 6.51
N ILE A 840 -46.49 -17.83 5.93
CA ILE A 840 -47.04 -16.53 5.57
C ILE A 840 -47.63 -16.66 4.17
N VAL A 841 -48.90 -16.31 4.00
CA VAL A 841 -49.65 -16.55 2.77
C VAL A 841 -50.33 -15.29 2.25
N GLN A 842 -50.50 -15.21 0.94
CA GLN A 842 -51.47 -14.36 0.27
C GLN A 842 -52.60 -15.28 -0.19
N ASP A 843 -53.75 -15.24 0.49
CA ASP A 843 -54.93 -16.00 0.07
C ASP A 843 -55.82 -15.09 -0.81
N PRO A 844 -55.97 -15.37 -2.11
CA PRO A 844 -56.66 -14.46 -3.01
C PRO A 844 -58.16 -14.28 -2.72
N TRP A 845 -58.79 -15.11 -1.88
CA TRP A 845 -60.23 -15.02 -1.56
C TRP A 845 -60.51 -14.38 -0.18
N GLY A 846 -59.65 -14.60 0.81
CA GLY A 846 -59.82 -14.10 2.18
C GLY A 846 -59.20 -15.02 3.23
N ASP A 847 -59.58 -14.88 4.51
CA ASP A 847 -58.99 -15.71 5.57
C ASP A 847 -59.70 -17.06 5.75
N ALA A 848 -59.07 -18.14 5.27
CA ALA A 848 -59.50 -19.51 5.41
C ALA A 848 -59.69 -19.97 6.88
N LEU A 849 -58.93 -19.42 7.84
CA LEU A 849 -59.06 -19.75 9.26
C LEU A 849 -60.38 -19.28 9.87
N THR A 850 -61.00 -18.28 9.24
CA THR A 850 -62.32 -17.74 9.63
C THR A 850 -63.48 -18.43 8.89
N GLY A 851 -63.19 -19.47 8.10
CA GLY A 851 -64.12 -20.02 7.13
C GLY A 851 -64.49 -19.01 6.03
N TYR A 852 -63.56 -18.10 5.70
CA TYR A 852 -63.74 -17.00 4.74
C TYR A 852 -64.83 -15.99 5.10
N SER A 853 -65.09 -15.80 6.40
CA SER A 853 -65.94 -14.69 6.85
C SER A 853 -65.19 -13.35 6.86
N ASP A 854 -63.86 -13.36 7.01
CA ASP A 854 -62.98 -12.24 6.69
C ASP A 854 -62.47 -12.34 5.25
N THR A 855 -62.46 -11.22 4.54
CA THR A 855 -62.09 -11.13 3.13
C THR A 855 -60.73 -10.47 2.88
N GLU A 856 -60.01 -10.07 3.93
CA GLU A 856 -58.62 -9.63 3.82
C GLU A 856 -57.70 -10.85 3.74
N GLY A 857 -57.12 -11.08 2.57
CA GLY A 857 -56.25 -12.21 2.29
C GLY A 857 -54.75 -11.91 2.41
N ARG A 858 -54.40 -10.66 2.75
CA ARG A 858 -53.02 -10.19 2.72
C ARG A 858 -52.19 -10.64 3.91
N LYS A 859 -51.06 -11.29 3.64
CA LYS A 859 -50.02 -11.66 4.63
C LYS A 859 -50.59 -12.40 5.85
N LEU A 860 -51.49 -13.34 5.61
CA LEU A 860 -52.07 -14.15 6.67
C LEU A 860 -51.05 -15.17 7.19
N MET A 861 -51.16 -15.52 8.48
CA MET A 861 -50.32 -16.53 9.12
C MET A 861 -51.11 -17.83 9.26
N TYR A 862 -50.82 -18.82 8.43
CA TYR A 862 -51.49 -20.13 8.50
C TYR A 862 -50.62 -21.13 9.26
N PRO A 863 -51.09 -21.66 10.42
CA PRO A 863 -50.30 -22.59 11.24
C PRO A 863 -49.89 -23.83 10.47
N TYR A 864 -48.69 -24.36 10.75
CA TYR A 864 -48.20 -25.58 10.08
C TYR A 864 -49.16 -26.76 10.15
N GLY A 865 -49.80 -26.96 11.31
CA GLY A 865 -50.79 -28.02 11.50
C GLY A 865 -52.02 -27.84 10.60
N TYR A 866 -52.48 -26.60 10.43
CA TYR A 866 -53.60 -26.27 9.54
C TYR A 866 -53.22 -26.52 8.08
N ILE A 867 -52.09 -25.96 7.62
CA ILE A 867 -51.59 -26.16 6.25
C ILE A 867 -51.38 -27.65 5.93
N ASN A 868 -50.79 -28.42 6.86
CA ASN A 868 -50.60 -29.87 6.66
C ASN A 868 -51.92 -30.65 6.62
N GLN A 869 -52.96 -30.15 7.30
CA GLN A 869 -54.30 -30.74 7.25
C GLN A 869 -54.99 -30.47 5.90
N VAL A 870 -54.90 -29.24 5.37
CA VAL A 870 -55.67 -28.83 4.19
C VAL A 870 -54.92 -28.95 2.86
N ALA A 871 -53.58 -28.84 2.85
CA ALA A 871 -52.75 -28.95 1.64
C ALA A 871 -52.00 -30.29 1.53
N GLY A 872 -52.26 -31.22 2.45
CA GLY A 872 -51.72 -32.58 2.46
C GLY A 872 -50.50 -32.79 3.37
N PRO A 873 -50.26 -34.05 3.81
CA PRO A 873 -49.08 -34.41 4.59
C PRO A 873 -47.79 -34.32 3.77
N ASP A 874 -46.63 -34.33 4.43
CA ASP A 874 -45.31 -34.32 3.77
C ASP A 874 -45.21 -35.41 2.68
N GLY A 875 -44.81 -35.02 1.47
CA GLY A 875 -44.76 -35.92 0.30
C GLY A 875 -46.08 -36.04 -0.47
N ASN A 876 -47.12 -35.29 -0.08
CA ASN A 876 -48.39 -35.13 -0.81
C ASN A 876 -48.80 -33.66 -0.90
N VAL A 877 -47.85 -32.78 -1.19
CA VAL A 877 -48.07 -31.34 -1.32
C VAL A 877 -48.14 -30.97 -2.80
N TRP A 878 -49.25 -30.34 -3.21
CA TRP A 878 -49.48 -29.89 -4.59
C TRP A 878 -49.02 -28.45 -4.77
N ALA A 879 -47.94 -28.23 -5.52
CA ALA A 879 -47.39 -26.89 -5.66
C ALA A 879 -46.71 -26.64 -7.02
N HIS A 880 -46.86 -25.41 -7.52
CA HIS A 880 -46.02 -24.90 -8.62
C HIS A 880 -44.82 -24.17 -8.04
N PHE A 881 -43.62 -24.61 -8.43
CA PHE A 881 -42.38 -23.87 -8.19
C PHE A 881 -42.01 -23.10 -9.45
N ILE A 882 -41.88 -21.78 -9.33
CA ILE A 882 -41.66 -20.86 -10.46
C ILE A 882 -40.29 -20.19 -10.27
N SER A 883 -39.45 -20.19 -11.30
CA SER A 883 -38.10 -19.59 -11.26
C SER A 883 -37.69 -18.93 -12.59
N ARG A 884 -36.68 -18.05 -12.54
CA ARG A 884 -36.13 -17.35 -13.70
C ARG A 884 -35.24 -18.22 -14.59
#